data_AF-A0A8S3VCM4-F1
#
_entry.id   AF-A0A8S3VCM4-F1
#
_cell.length_a   1.000
_cell.length_b   1.000
_cell.length_c   1.000
_cell.angle_alpha   90.00
_cell.angle_beta   90.00
_cell.angle_gamma   90.00
#
_symmetry.space_group_name_H-M   'P 1'
#
loop_
_entity.id
_entity.type
_entity.pdbx_description
1 polymer ?
#
loop_
_entity_poly.entity_id
_entity_poly.type
_entity_poly.pdbx_seq_one_letter_code
_entity_poly.pdbx_strand_id
1 'polypeptide(L)'
;MPRNNQLTIHNLFQLFIGSECLVTTLTSIGFATLFFTGWILSISVHNIYNENCNERWIHLDTAELKNALHANVYGEHIAVRTVLNHLNAHFMDDNPSKALAFSFHGGPGTGKTLITKILVNHLYRQGFKSQFVHMVVASRYFSHRQTIDNKKIKLRKLIEDKTKQCGQSIFIFDEVDKLSPDLLNILKPYLDHHEHIDNIVYRKAIFIFLSNTAVPLLNKQLVDFWYDGKKRAEIDLKDLEFSMAKSAISTAGSGYYKSDLISHHLITAFVPFLPIEKEHVFDCIKLQLLAKRYYKNYMDIPVKTIEEIAEQLQFYPNETDKIFSATGCKRVEEKVDYVMGEKADYADVLKMKQKIKLRNLIEDKVKQCGQSMFIFDEVDKLSPELLNILKPYLDHHEHIDNNVYRKSIFIFLSNTAGPLLNKHMLDFWRDGKTRDEIDLKDLENIIANSSVNSEGSGYYKSDLILHHLITAFIPFLPIEKEHVVYCIKHHLVAKGHYDTPINKIEEIAQQLQFYPNETNKMFSTTGCKRVEEKVDYIMGEVRKKFQRAYPPSAQIHHTGKGHWVLSYKSVDSQSVYLIDSMRSSREALSPSLQIQLAAVYGHTDNLLNINMPFIQQQRNSVDCGVMCIAFLVEFCEKDTKVSFLLTSI
;
A
#
# COMPACT_ATOMS: atom_id res chain seq x y z
N MET A 1 67.42 55.31 -46.35
CA MET A 1 68.04 54.20 -45.60
C MET A 1 67.39 54.15 -44.22
N PRO A 2 66.56 53.14 -43.90
CA PRO A 2 66.01 53.00 -42.55
C PRO A 2 66.98 52.19 -41.68
N ARG A 3 67.20 52.63 -40.43
CA ARG A 3 67.83 51.82 -39.38
C ARG A 3 66.75 51.24 -38.47
N ASN A 4 66.88 49.94 -38.26
CA ASN A 4 66.01 49.05 -37.51
C ASN A 4 65.84 49.45 -36.04
N ASN A 5 64.59 49.44 -35.57
CA ASN A 5 64.25 49.28 -34.15
C ASN A 5 64.38 47.80 -33.79
N GLN A 6 65.40 47.44 -33.01
CA GLN A 6 65.46 46.16 -32.31
C GLN A 6 64.56 46.25 -31.06
N LEU A 7 63.32 45.75 -31.16
CA LEU A 7 62.58 45.32 -29.98
C LEU A 7 63.25 44.02 -29.49
N THR A 8 63.89 44.08 -28.33
CA THR A 8 64.59 42.94 -27.71
C THR A 8 63.59 41.90 -27.17
N ILE A 9 63.86 40.64 -27.49
CA ILE A 9 63.13 39.41 -27.08
C ILE A 9 62.91 39.34 -25.54
N HIS A 10 63.69 40.06 -24.75
CA HIS A 10 63.59 40.13 -23.29
C HIS A 10 62.26 40.75 -22.80
N ASN A 11 61.70 41.74 -23.52
CA ASN A 11 60.44 42.39 -23.13
C ASN A 11 59.20 41.53 -23.43
N LEU A 12 59.27 40.66 -24.45
CA LEU A 12 58.21 39.68 -24.75
C LEU A 12 58.18 38.54 -23.72
N PHE A 13 59.33 38.14 -23.18
CA PHE A 13 59.43 37.08 -22.16
C PHE A 13 58.89 37.53 -20.79
N GLN A 14 59.13 38.79 -20.40
CA GLN A 14 58.57 39.38 -19.17
C GLN A 14 57.03 39.52 -19.21
N LEU A 15 56.47 39.89 -20.38
CA LEU A 15 55.02 39.96 -20.57
C LEU A 15 54.34 38.57 -20.55
N PHE A 16 55.01 37.54 -21.09
CA PHE A 16 54.50 36.15 -21.06
C PHE A 16 54.46 35.59 -19.62
N ILE A 17 55.54 35.76 -18.84
CA ILE A 17 55.61 35.28 -17.44
C ILE A 17 54.58 36.00 -16.55
N GLY A 18 54.35 37.30 -16.77
CA GLY A 18 53.33 38.06 -16.04
C GLY A 18 51.89 37.58 -16.33
N SER A 19 51.61 37.21 -17.59
CA SER A 19 50.28 36.72 -18.00
C SER A 19 49.97 35.30 -17.49
N GLU A 20 50.94 34.39 -17.46
CA GLU A 20 50.73 33.04 -16.91
C GLU A 20 50.54 33.07 -15.39
N CYS A 21 51.24 33.96 -14.67
CA CYS A 21 51.07 34.13 -13.22
C CYS A 21 49.70 34.73 -12.86
N LEU A 22 49.19 35.68 -13.67
CA LEU A 22 47.86 36.28 -13.45
C LEU A 22 46.73 35.28 -13.75
N VAL A 23 46.88 34.47 -14.80
CA VAL A 23 45.88 33.44 -15.17
C VAL A 23 45.87 32.30 -14.15
N THR A 24 47.03 31.86 -13.66
CA THR A 24 47.11 30.82 -12.61
C THR A 24 46.61 31.31 -11.25
N THR A 25 46.81 32.58 -10.88
CA THR A 25 46.26 33.15 -9.64
C THR A 25 44.75 33.40 -9.73
N LEU A 26 44.24 33.91 -10.86
CA LEU A 26 42.81 34.11 -11.06
C LEU A 26 42.04 32.78 -11.15
N THR A 27 42.61 31.77 -11.81
CA THR A 27 42.01 30.42 -11.85
C THR A 27 42.04 29.76 -10.48
N SER A 28 43.14 29.84 -9.72
CA SER A 28 43.20 29.26 -8.38
C SER A 28 42.25 29.94 -7.38
N ILE A 29 42.08 31.26 -7.46
CA ILE A 29 41.07 32.00 -6.67
C ILE A 29 39.65 31.62 -7.13
N GLY A 30 39.41 31.48 -8.43
CA GLY A 30 38.12 31.03 -8.99
C GLY A 30 37.75 29.61 -8.56
N PHE A 31 38.71 28.68 -8.57
CA PHE A 31 38.50 27.33 -8.06
C PHE A 31 38.28 27.34 -6.54
N ALA A 32 39.10 28.05 -5.77
CA ALA A 32 38.97 28.13 -4.32
C ALA A 32 37.61 28.71 -3.90
N THR A 33 37.12 29.74 -4.60
CA THR A 33 35.79 30.32 -4.35
C THR A 33 34.68 29.35 -4.71
N LEU A 34 34.74 28.66 -5.86
CA LEU A 34 33.74 27.64 -6.24
C LEU A 34 33.70 26.46 -5.27
N PHE A 35 34.86 25.96 -4.82
CA PHE A 35 34.94 24.92 -3.80
C PHE A 35 34.40 25.40 -2.46
N PHE A 36 34.73 26.62 -2.04
CA PHE A 36 34.24 27.18 -0.79
C PHE A 36 32.73 27.43 -0.83
N THR A 37 32.20 27.98 -1.93
CA THR A 37 30.75 28.15 -2.11
C THR A 37 30.03 26.82 -2.23
N GLY A 38 30.62 25.83 -2.93
CA GLY A 38 30.08 24.48 -3.05
C GLY A 38 30.10 23.72 -1.71
N TRP A 39 31.12 23.94 -0.89
CA TRP A 39 31.24 23.38 0.45
C TRP A 39 30.25 24.03 1.43
N ILE A 40 30.09 25.36 1.38
CA ILE A 40 29.04 26.08 2.13
C ILE A 40 27.64 25.64 1.69
N LEU A 41 27.39 25.50 0.39
CA LEU A 41 26.13 24.98 -0.16
C LEU A 41 25.91 23.54 0.29
N SER A 42 26.93 22.68 0.27
CA SER A 42 26.85 21.30 0.74
C SER A 42 26.52 21.20 2.23
N ILE A 43 27.18 21.99 3.08
CA ILE A 43 26.88 22.09 4.52
C ILE A 43 25.46 22.63 4.75
N SER A 44 25.06 23.65 3.99
CA SER A 44 23.72 24.24 4.09
C SER A 44 22.64 23.25 3.66
N VAL A 45 22.84 22.54 2.56
CA VAL A 45 21.98 21.44 2.07
C VAL A 45 21.93 20.31 3.09
N HIS A 46 23.08 19.88 3.63
CA HIS A 46 23.13 18.85 4.67
C HIS A 46 22.33 19.24 5.92
N ASN A 47 22.46 20.48 6.40
CA ASN A 47 21.69 21.00 7.54
C ASN A 47 20.20 21.26 7.22
N ILE A 48 19.82 21.31 5.94
CA ILE A 48 18.42 21.39 5.49
C ILE A 48 17.77 19.99 5.49
N TYR A 49 18.52 18.95 5.12
CA TYR A 49 17.97 17.59 4.96
C TYR A 49 18.19 16.68 6.17
N ASN A 50 19.23 16.91 6.98
CA ASN A 50 19.49 16.14 8.19
C ASN A 50 19.02 16.89 9.44
N GLU A 51 18.31 16.15 10.29
CA GLU A 51 17.79 16.65 11.54
C GLU A 51 18.93 16.92 12.54
N ASN A 52 18.91 18.08 13.17
CA ASN A 52 19.90 18.52 14.15
C ASN A 52 19.21 19.00 15.44
N CYS A 53 19.89 18.91 16.58
CA CYS A 53 19.38 19.36 17.88
C CYS A 53 19.47 20.89 17.99
N ASN A 54 18.54 21.61 17.37
CA ASN A 54 18.46 23.08 17.40
C ASN A 54 17.03 23.57 17.12
N GLU A 55 16.82 24.88 17.27
CA GLU A 55 15.52 25.55 17.13
C GLU A 55 14.86 25.37 15.76
N ARG A 56 15.63 25.11 14.71
CA ARG A 56 15.06 24.87 13.37
C ARG A 56 14.26 23.57 13.30
N TRP A 57 14.66 22.56 14.06
CA TRP A 57 14.05 21.23 14.07
C TRP A 57 13.19 20.99 15.30
N ILE A 58 13.54 21.64 16.42
CA ILE A 58 12.85 21.54 17.72
C ILE A 58 12.47 22.95 18.17
N HIS A 59 11.20 23.32 18.03
CA HIS A 59 10.69 24.61 18.50
C HIS A 59 9.27 24.47 19.00
N LEU A 60 8.84 25.41 19.83
CA LEU A 60 7.48 25.45 20.34
C LEU A 60 6.78 26.72 19.84
N ASP A 61 5.86 26.56 18.89
CA ASP A 61 4.83 27.58 18.63
C ASP A 61 3.65 27.32 19.56
N THR A 62 3.54 28.14 20.61
CA THR A 62 2.50 27.99 21.62
C THR A 62 1.10 28.30 21.09
N ALA A 63 0.97 29.21 20.12
CA ALA A 63 -0.31 29.60 19.56
C ALA A 63 -0.83 28.51 18.62
N GLU A 64 0.03 27.98 17.76
CA GLU A 64 -0.31 26.88 16.86
C GLU A 64 -0.67 25.62 17.66
N LEU A 65 0.15 25.24 18.66
CA LEU A 65 -0.13 24.10 19.52
C LEU A 65 -1.47 24.25 20.26
N LYS A 66 -1.75 25.43 20.81
CA LYS A 66 -3.02 25.71 21.50
C LYS A 66 -4.21 25.54 20.55
N ASN A 67 -4.13 26.10 19.35
CA ASN A 67 -5.19 25.98 18.34
C ASN A 67 -5.39 24.51 17.91
N ALA A 68 -4.31 23.77 17.69
CA ALA A 68 -4.37 22.37 17.33
C ALA A 68 -4.99 21.51 18.44
N LEU A 69 -4.68 21.76 19.71
CA LEU A 69 -5.30 21.06 20.83
C LEU A 69 -6.80 21.37 20.92
N HIS A 70 -7.21 22.64 20.84
CA HIS A 70 -8.62 23.01 20.91
C HIS A 70 -9.45 22.49 19.74
N ALA A 71 -8.88 22.39 18.54
CA ALA A 71 -9.58 21.88 17.36
C ALA A 71 -9.76 20.35 17.34
N ASN A 72 -8.94 19.60 18.10
CA ASN A 72 -8.88 18.14 17.99
C ASN A 72 -9.18 17.39 19.29
N VAL A 73 -9.15 18.07 20.44
CA VAL A 73 -9.29 17.44 21.76
C VAL A 73 -10.54 17.96 22.46
N TYR A 74 -11.51 17.07 22.64
CA TYR A 74 -12.84 17.38 23.19
C TYR A 74 -12.96 16.89 24.64
N GLY A 75 -13.58 17.70 25.48
CA GLY A 75 -13.86 17.35 26.88
C GLY A 75 -12.63 17.33 27.80
N GLU A 76 -11.42 17.65 27.34
CA GLU A 76 -10.20 17.55 28.15
C GLU A 76 -9.58 18.92 28.47
N HIS A 77 -10.40 19.85 29.00
CA HIS A 77 -9.95 21.21 29.32
C HIS A 77 -8.83 21.24 30.37
N ILE A 78 -8.87 20.37 31.37
CA ILE A 78 -7.82 20.26 32.40
C ILE A 78 -6.52 19.79 31.76
N ALA A 79 -6.54 18.73 30.95
CA ALA A 79 -5.35 18.19 30.33
C ALA A 79 -4.69 19.19 29.39
N VAL A 80 -5.49 19.81 28.50
CA VAL A 80 -5.00 20.82 27.55
C VAL A 80 -4.35 21.99 28.28
N ARG A 81 -5.02 22.56 29.29
CA ARG A 81 -4.48 23.70 30.06
C ARG A 81 -3.22 23.34 30.83
N THR A 82 -3.19 22.20 31.51
CA THR A 82 -2.04 21.76 32.31
C THR A 82 -0.81 21.50 31.44
N VAL A 83 -0.98 20.84 30.29
CA VAL A 83 0.11 20.58 29.35
C VAL A 83 0.66 21.87 28.77
N LEU A 84 -0.20 22.76 28.27
CA LEU A 84 0.23 24.04 27.68
C LEU A 84 1.01 24.90 28.68
N ASN A 85 0.51 25.02 29.92
CA ASN A 85 1.16 25.86 30.93
C ASN A 85 2.55 25.37 31.32
N HIS A 86 2.69 24.08 31.63
CA HIS A 86 3.98 23.52 32.03
C HIS A 86 4.98 23.45 30.88
N LEU A 87 4.50 23.13 29.67
CA LEU A 87 5.35 23.09 28.49
C LEU A 87 5.88 24.49 28.15
N ASN A 88 5.00 25.50 28.14
CA ASN A 88 5.40 26.87 27.88
C ASN A 88 6.43 27.37 28.92
N ALA A 89 6.17 27.14 30.21
CA ALA A 89 7.10 27.48 31.28
C ALA A 89 8.47 26.79 31.11
N HIS A 90 8.48 25.53 30.66
CA HIS A 90 9.71 24.77 30.44
C HIS A 90 10.54 25.28 29.25
N PHE A 91 9.90 25.72 28.16
CA PHE A 91 10.59 26.25 26.98
C PHE A 91 10.97 27.73 27.13
N MET A 92 10.32 28.48 28.02
CA MET A 92 10.69 29.87 28.34
C MET A 92 11.95 29.98 29.20
N ASP A 93 12.31 28.92 29.93
CA ASP A 93 13.51 28.86 30.76
C ASP A 93 14.66 28.21 29.97
N ASP A 94 15.69 28.98 29.63
CA ASP A 94 16.88 28.48 28.94
C ASP A 94 17.67 27.45 29.76
N ASN A 95 17.47 27.39 31.09
CA ASN A 95 18.12 26.47 32.00
C ASN A 95 17.15 25.90 33.06
N PRO A 96 16.20 25.03 32.66
CA PRO A 96 15.21 24.47 33.57
C PRO A 96 15.87 23.74 34.75
N SER A 97 15.27 23.82 35.94
CA SER A 97 15.85 23.21 37.16
C SER A 97 15.82 21.67 37.15
N LYS A 98 14.97 21.04 36.32
CA LYS A 98 14.88 19.59 36.08
C LYS A 98 14.15 19.30 34.76
N ALA A 99 14.21 18.05 34.31
CA ALA A 99 13.46 17.57 33.16
C ALA A 99 11.93 17.72 33.35
N LEU A 100 11.20 17.98 32.27
CA LEU A 100 9.74 18.08 32.30
C LEU A 100 9.12 16.69 32.30
N ALA A 101 8.39 16.32 33.35
CA ALA A 101 7.79 15.00 33.50
C ALA A 101 6.27 15.06 33.64
N PHE A 102 5.55 14.64 32.59
CA PHE A 102 4.10 14.49 32.61
C PHE A 102 3.68 13.05 32.90
N SER A 103 2.72 12.87 33.79
CA SER A 103 2.05 11.58 33.98
C SER A 103 0.57 11.67 33.60
N PHE A 104 0.23 11.15 32.43
CA PHE A 104 -1.12 11.16 31.85
C PHE A 104 -1.91 9.95 32.35
N HIS A 105 -3.05 10.20 33.01
CA HIS A 105 -3.89 9.15 33.56
C HIS A 105 -5.35 9.28 33.13
N GLY A 106 -5.93 8.21 32.60
CA GLY A 106 -7.36 8.18 32.29
C GLY A 106 -7.76 6.95 31.51
N GLY A 107 -9.02 6.86 31.10
CA GLY A 107 -9.57 5.69 30.41
C GLY A 107 -8.98 5.46 29.01
N PRO A 108 -9.26 4.30 28.38
CA PRO A 108 -9.02 4.13 26.95
C PRO A 108 -9.86 5.13 26.15
N GLY A 109 -9.29 5.67 25.06
CA GLY A 109 -10.03 6.53 24.13
C GLY A 109 -10.33 7.95 24.63
N THR A 110 -9.74 8.39 25.74
CA THR A 110 -9.92 9.75 26.29
C THR A 110 -8.95 10.80 25.71
N GLY A 111 -8.01 10.39 24.85
CA GLY A 111 -7.12 11.34 24.15
C GLY A 111 -5.68 11.43 24.65
N LYS A 112 -5.23 10.57 25.59
CA LYS A 112 -3.83 10.53 26.08
C LYS A 112 -2.79 10.54 24.94
N THR A 113 -2.86 9.52 24.09
CA THR A 113 -1.97 9.38 22.93
C THR A 113 -2.24 10.45 21.86
N LEU A 114 -3.45 11.00 21.78
CA LEU A 114 -3.79 12.06 20.83
C LEU A 114 -3.09 13.37 21.20
N ILE A 115 -3.16 13.80 22.46
CA ILE A 115 -2.42 14.97 22.96
C ILE A 115 -0.92 14.77 22.76
N THR A 116 -0.39 13.59 23.12
CA THR A 116 1.03 13.28 22.86
C THR A 116 1.38 13.41 21.38
N LYS A 117 0.49 12.96 20.48
CA LYS A 117 0.73 13.07 19.04
C LYS A 117 0.75 14.51 18.54
N ILE A 118 -0.22 15.31 18.98
CA ILE A 118 -0.30 16.73 18.64
C ILE A 118 0.95 17.44 19.16
N LEU A 119 1.32 17.21 20.42
CA LEU A 119 2.50 17.79 21.04
C LEU A 119 3.78 17.47 20.25
N VAL A 120 4.03 16.19 19.95
CA VAL A 120 5.22 15.77 19.20
C VAL A 120 5.28 16.42 17.83
N ASN A 121 4.15 16.51 17.11
CA ASN A 121 4.11 17.09 15.78
C ASN A 121 4.33 18.62 15.77
N HIS A 122 4.06 19.31 16.88
CA HIS A 122 4.29 20.76 17.01
C HIS A 122 5.62 21.10 17.67
N LEU A 123 6.27 20.14 18.36
CA LEU A 123 7.60 20.31 18.91
C LEU A 123 8.70 19.93 17.91
N TYR A 124 8.51 18.81 17.20
CA TYR A 124 9.51 18.24 16.31
C TYR A 124 9.00 18.28 14.88
N ARG A 125 9.78 18.91 13.98
CA ARG A 125 9.39 19.07 12.57
C ARG A 125 9.12 17.74 11.86
N GLN A 126 9.78 16.66 12.27
CA GLN A 126 9.57 15.32 11.72
C GLN A 126 8.53 14.49 12.50
N GLY A 127 7.91 15.05 13.53
CA GLY A 127 6.98 14.35 14.42
C GLY A 127 7.60 13.07 14.99
N PHE A 128 6.86 11.96 15.01
CA PHE A 128 7.37 10.66 15.49
C PHE A 128 8.48 10.04 14.64
N LYS A 129 8.78 10.59 13.46
CA LYS A 129 9.92 10.16 12.65
C LYS A 129 11.22 10.82 13.10
N SER A 130 11.14 11.85 13.94
CA SER A 130 12.30 12.53 14.52
C SER A 130 13.18 11.55 15.27
N GLN A 131 14.49 11.68 15.09
CA GLN A 131 15.48 10.88 15.81
C GLN A 131 15.58 11.25 17.30
N PHE A 132 14.90 12.32 17.74
CA PHE A 132 14.85 12.81 19.12
C PHE A 132 13.53 12.45 19.83
N VAL A 133 12.63 11.73 19.15
CA VAL A 133 11.36 11.25 19.71
C VAL A 133 11.44 9.75 19.98
N HIS A 134 11.22 9.36 21.23
CA HIS A 134 11.43 7.99 21.68
C HIS A 134 10.19 7.41 22.34
N MET A 135 9.44 6.58 21.59
CA MET A 135 8.27 5.89 22.11
C MET A 135 8.62 4.48 22.61
N VAL A 136 8.32 4.21 23.88
CA VAL A 136 8.52 2.94 24.57
C VAL A 136 7.15 2.41 25.00
N VAL A 137 6.61 1.45 24.25
CA VAL A 137 5.42 0.70 24.66
C VAL A 137 5.87 -0.46 25.54
N ALA A 138 5.55 -0.42 26.84
CA ALA A 138 6.07 -1.35 27.85
C ALA A 138 5.99 -2.83 27.43
N SER A 139 4.82 -3.26 26.97
CA SER A 139 4.55 -4.64 26.55
C SER A 139 5.33 -5.12 25.32
N ARG A 140 5.75 -4.20 24.44
CA ARG A 140 6.51 -4.53 23.22
C ARG A 140 8.01 -4.36 23.41
N TYR A 141 8.41 -3.35 24.15
CA TYR A 141 9.82 -2.98 24.27
C TYR A 141 10.60 -3.94 25.18
N PHE A 142 9.92 -4.49 26.20
CA PHE A 142 10.50 -5.42 27.15
C PHE A 142 9.97 -6.84 26.93
N SER A 143 10.79 -7.71 26.32
CA SER A 143 10.43 -9.11 26.13
C SER A 143 10.23 -9.82 27.48
N HIS A 144 9.25 -10.73 27.54
CA HIS A 144 9.01 -11.57 28.74
C HIS A 144 10.21 -12.46 29.08
N ARG A 145 11.07 -12.78 28.10
CA ARG A 145 12.23 -13.66 28.30
C ARG A 145 13.46 -12.95 28.88
N GLN A 146 13.48 -11.61 28.93
CA GLN A 146 14.62 -10.85 29.46
C GLN A 146 14.55 -10.73 30.98
N THR A 147 15.70 -10.90 31.64
CA THR A 147 15.88 -10.62 33.07
C THR A 147 15.65 -9.14 33.36
N ILE A 148 15.25 -8.82 34.59
CA ILE A 148 15.01 -7.42 35.01
C ILE A 148 16.28 -6.58 34.85
N ASP A 149 17.46 -7.13 35.15
CA ASP A 149 18.72 -6.39 35.02
C ASP A 149 19.05 -6.02 33.58
N ASN A 150 18.83 -6.92 32.62
CA ASN A 150 19.00 -6.62 31.20
C ASN A 150 18.02 -5.53 30.74
N LYS A 151 16.78 -5.53 31.26
CA LYS A 151 15.80 -4.48 30.98
C LYS A 151 16.25 -3.12 31.55
N LYS A 152 16.80 -3.11 32.77
CA LYS A 152 17.37 -1.91 33.42
C LYS A 152 18.52 -1.34 32.59
N ILE A 153 19.48 -2.18 32.18
CA ILE A 153 20.63 -1.77 31.35
C ILE A 153 20.16 -1.20 30.00
N LYS A 154 19.22 -1.89 29.34
CA LYS A 154 18.68 -1.45 28.05
C LYS A 154 18.00 -0.08 28.15
N LEU A 155 17.18 0.13 29.19
CA LEU A 155 16.48 1.40 29.40
C LEU A 155 17.47 2.52 29.73
N ARG A 156 18.43 2.28 30.63
CA ARG A 156 19.49 3.23 30.95
C ARG A 156 20.21 3.72 29.70
N LYS A 157 20.69 2.78 28.89
CA LYS A 157 21.41 3.07 27.65
C LYS A 157 20.58 3.88 26.66
N LEU A 158 19.28 3.58 26.54
CA LEU A 158 18.38 4.36 25.71
C LEU A 158 18.35 5.84 26.13
N ILE A 159 18.18 6.11 27.43
CA ILE A 159 18.09 7.49 27.94
C ILE A 159 19.42 8.23 27.77
N GLU A 160 20.53 7.59 28.16
CA GLU A 160 21.87 8.17 28.10
C GLU A 160 22.31 8.46 26.66
N ASP A 161 22.25 7.46 25.77
CA ASP A 161 22.71 7.60 24.38
C ASP A 161 21.91 8.66 23.63
N LYS A 162 20.59 8.74 23.88
CA LYS A 162 19.69 9.68 23.20
C LYS A 162 19.76 11.09 23.73
N THR A 163 19.83 11.24 25.05
CA THR A 163 20.02 12.59 25.63
C THR A 163 21.40 13.15 25.28
N LYS A 164 22.43 12.30 25.18
CA LYS A 164 23.75 12.70 24.67
C LYS A 164 23.71 13.20 23.23
N GLN A 165 22.84 12.63 22.38
CA GLN A 165 22.62 13.12 21.01
C GLN A 165 21.87 14.46 21.00
N CYS A 166 20.86 14.60 21.85
CA CYS A 166 20.12 15.85 22.00
C CYS A 166 19.51 15.96 23.39
N GLY A 167 19.88 17.00 24.14
CA GLY A 167 19.36 17.24 25.49
C GLY A 167 17.86 17.55 25.52
N GLN A 168 17.27 17.95 24.39
CA GLN A 168 15.84 18.19 24.19
C GLN A 168 15.10 16.95 23.65
N SER A 169 15.61 15.74 23.91
CA SER A 169 14.92 14.51 23.52
C SER A 169 13.62 14.31 24.32
N ILE A 170 12.61 13.74 23.68
CA ILE A 170 11.34 13.36 24.33
C ILE A 170 11.22 11.84 24.47
N PHE A 171 10.91 11.39 25.67
CA PHE A 171 10.70 9.98 26.01
C PHE A 171 9.25 9.74 26.39
N ILE A 172 8.55 8.95 25.59
CA ILE A 172 7.13 8.63 25.75
C ILE A 172 7.04 7.17 26.19
N PHE A 173 6.62 6.94 27.42
CA PHE A 173 6.38 5.62 27.97
C PHE A 173 4.88 5.33 27.94
N ASP A 174 4.48 4.34 27.15
CA ASP A 174 3.09 3.87 27.06
C ASP A 174 2.91 2.57 27.84
N GLU A 175 1.71 2.38 28.38
CA GLU A 175 1.34 1.27 29.27
C GLU A 175 2.25 1.17 30.51
N VAL A 176 2.52 2.31 31.15
CA VAL A 176 3.41 2.39 32.33
C VAL A 176 2.88 1.58 33.51
N ASP A 177 1.57 1.37 33.57
CA ASP A 177 0.93 0.46 34.52
C ASP A 177 1.44 -1.00 34.40
N LYS A 178 2.03 -1.39 33.27
CA LYS A 178 2.63 -2.73 33.06
C LYS A 178 4.13 -2.79 33.33
N LEU A 179 4.79 -1.66 33.63
CA LEU A 179 6.20 -1.65 34.02
C LEU A 179 6.34 -2.06 35.49
N SER A 180 7.45 -2.73 35.83
CA SER A 180 7.77 -2.97 37.23
C SER A 180 8.30 -1.69 37.89
N PRO A 181 8.03 -1.47 39.19
CA PRO A 181 8.58 -0.33 39.93
C PRO A 181 10.11 -0.21 39.82
N ASP A 182 10.80 -1.34 39.89
CA ASP A 182 12.26 -1.44 39.69
C ASP A 182 12.78 -0.82 38.40
N LEU A 183 12.02 -0.94 37.33
CA LEU A 183 12.42 -0.45 36.01
C LEU A 183 12.12 1.05 35.89
N LEU A 184 11.03 1.52 36.51
CA LEU A 184 10.71 2.94 36.61
C LEU A 184 11.72 3.70 37.48
N ASN A 185 12.20 3.09 38.56
CA ASN A 185 13.20 3.70 39.45
C ASN A 185 14.54 4.00 38.74
N ILE A 186 14.83 3.35 37.60
CA ILE A 186 15.98 3.71 36.76
C ILE A 186 15.90 5.16 36.25
N LEU A 187 14.69 5.70 36.11
CA LEU A 187 14.48 7.05 35.60
C LEU A 187 14.71 8.14 36.64
N LYS A 188 14.76 7.78 37.93
CA LYS A 188 14.97 8.71 39.06
C LYS A 188 16.10 9.71 38.80
N PRO A 189 17.35 9.28 38.55
CA PRO A 189 18.47 10.20 38.33
C PRO A 189 18.19 11.23 37.22
N TYR A 190 17.58 10.81 36.11
CA TYR A 190 17.37 11.67 34.95
C TYR A 190 16.21 12.67 35.11
N LEU A 191 15.38 12.50 36.14
CA LEU A 191 14.23 13.35 36.45
C LEU A 191 14.44 14.25 37.67
N ASP A 192 15.51 14.01 38.42
CA ASP A 192 15.89 14.80 39.58
C ASP A 192 16.57 16.12 39.18
N HIS A 193 16.86 16.98 40.16
CA HIS A 193 17.43 18.31 39.99
C HIS A 193 18.95 18.33 39.71
N HIS A 194 19.53 17.22 39.28
CA HIS A 194 20.96 17.15 38.96
C HIS A 194 21.30 18.08 37.79
N GLU A 195 22.43 18.79 37.87
CA GLU A 195 22.94 19.62 36.76
C GLU A 195 23.38 18.76 35.57
N HIS A 196 24.12 17.71 35.87
CA HIS A 196 24.59 16.74 34.91
C HIS A 196 24.76 15.37 35.57
N ILE A 197 24.68 14.32 34.77
CA ILE A 197 25.02 12.94 35.15
C ILE A 197 25.91 12.42 34.05
N ASP A 198 27.11 11.94 34.40
CA ASP A 198 28.14 11.52 33.43
C ASP A 198 28.40 12.59 32.34
N ASN A 199 28.42 13.87 32.75
CA ASN A 199 28.56 15.06 31.90
C ASN A 199 27.43 15.28 30.88
N ILE A 200 26.27 14.64 31.06
CA ILE A 200 25.07 14.81 30.22
C ILE A 200 24.03 15.63 30.99
N VAL A 201 23.47 16.65 30.35
CA VAL A 201 22.41 17.50 30.92
C VAL A 201 21.03 16.96 30.49
N TYR A 202 20.23 16.52 31.46
CA TYR A 202 18.88 15.97 31.23
C TYR A 202 17.77 17.01 31.41
N ARG A 203 18.11 18.19 31.94
CA ARG A 203 17.15 19.22 32.35
C ARG A 203 16.23 19.74 31.25
N LYS A 204 16.63 19.62 29.98
CA LYS A 204 15.81 20.04 28.82
C LYS A 204 15.00 18.90 28.20
N ALA A 205 15.12 17.68 28.73
CA ALA A 205 14.41 16.52 28.21
C ALA A 205 12.97 16.50 28.71
N ILE A 206 12.10 15.88 27.92
CA ILE A 206 10.67 15.75 28.24
C ILE A 206 10.34 14.27 28.41
N PHE A 207 9.66 13.93 29.49
CA PHE A 207 9.19 12.59 29.80
C PHE A 207 7.68 12.60 29.88
N ILE A 208 7.03 11.71 29.12
CA ILE A 208 5.57 11.54 29.10
C ILE A 208 5.25 10.09 29.46
N PHE A 209 4.51 9.90 30.54
CA PHE A 209 4.07 8.59 30.99
C PHE A 209 2.57 8.43 30.77
N LEU A 210 2.16 7.41 30.03
CA LEU A 210 0.74 7.09 29.77
C LEU A 210 0.32 5.90 30.61
N SER A 211 -0.75 6.06 31.39
CA SER A 211 -1.24 5.03 32.31
C SER A 211 -2.75 5.02 32.46
N ASN A 212 -3.31 3.85 32.77
CA ASN A 212 -4.72 3.68 33.10
C ASN A 212 -4.95 3.45 34.62
N THR A 213 -3.91 3.55 35.47
CA THR A 213 -3.98 3.20 36.90
C THR A 213 -5.01 4.05 37.68
N ALA A 214 -5.25 5.30 37.29
CA ALA A 214 -6.17 6.18 38.02
C ALA A 214 -7.65 6.01 37.66
N VAL A 215 -7.97 5.19 36.65
CA VAL A 215 -9.33 5.11 36.06
C VAL A 215 -10.42 4.78 37.09
N PRO A 216 -10.28 3.79 37.98
CA PRO A 216 -11.37 3.41 38.87
C PRO A 216 -11.80 4.53 39.83
N LEU A 217 -10.83 5.22 40.44
CA LEU A 217 -11.10 6.32 41.37
C LEU A 217 -11.52 7.60 40.64
N LEU A 218 -10.87 7.92 39.52
CA LEU A 218 -11.20 9.08 38.71
C LEU A 218 -12.63 9.00 38.17
N ASN A 219 -13.02 7.87 37.57
CA ASN A 219 -14.36 7.72 37.01
C ASN A 219 -15.44 7.78 38.10
N LYS A 220 -15.19 7.17 39.26
CA LYS A 220 -16.13 7.24 40.39
C LYS A 220 -16.37 8.68 40.82
N GLN A 221 -15.31 9.44 41.05
CA GLN A 221 -15.41 10.83 41.47
C GLN A 221 -16.13 11.72 40.44
N LEU A 222 -15.90 11.47 39.15
CA LEU A 222 -16.56 12.20 38.06
C LEU A 222 -18.06 11.89 37.98
N VAL A 223 -18.45 10.64 38.26
CA VAL A 223 -19.87 10.26 38.40
C VAL A 223 -20.50 10.95 39.60
N ASP A 224 -19.81 11.01 40.74
CA ASP A 224 -20.29 11.70 41.94
C ASP A 224 -20.50 13.22 41.66
N PHE A 225 -19.53 13.88 41.02
CA PHE A 225 -19.68 15.27 40.59
C PHE A 225 -20.87 15.52 39.66
N TRP A 226 -21.14 14.57 38.76
CA TRP A 226 -22.29 14.68 37.86
C TRP A 226 -23.61 14.57 38.64
N TYR A 227 -23.73 13.62 39.59
CA TYR A 227 -24.92 13.51 40.44
C TYR A 227 -25.12 14.75 41.34
N ASP A 228 -24.02 15.37 41.77
CA ASP A 228 -24.04 16.62 42.54
C ASP A 228 -24.36 17.86 41.67
N GLY A 229 -24.56 17.68 40.36
CA GLY A 229 -24.87 18.76 39.43
C GLY A 229 -23.69 19.69 39.10
N LYS A 230 -22.46 19.30 39.49
CA LYS A 230 -21.25 20.06 39.15
C LYS A 230 -20.95 19.92 37.67
N LYS A 231 -20.83 21.03 36.95
CA LYS A 231 -20.57 21.00 35.51
C LYS A 231 -19.13 20.56 35.24
N ARG A 232 -18.92 19.83 34.15
CA ARG A 232 -17.59 19.38 33.73
C ARG A 232 -16.56 20.53 33.66
N ALA A 233 -16.95 21.66 33.07
CA ALA A 233 -16.09 22.83 32.90
C ALA A 233 -15.68 23.50 34.23
N GLU A 234 -16.42 23.26 35.32
CA GLU A 234 -16.14 23.79 36.66
C GLU A 234 -15.17 22.90 37.45
N ILE A 235 -14.87 21.69 36.95
CA ILE A 235 -13.91 20.78 37.57
C ILE A 235 -12.50 21.30 37.29
N ASP A 236 -11.71 21.43 38.36
CA ASP A 236 -10.34 21.91 38.31
C ASP A 236 -9.35 20.82 38.73
N LEU A 237 -8.06 20.99 38.42
CA LEU A 237 -7.02 19.99 38.68
C LEU A 237 -6.96 19.61 40.18
N LYS A 238 -7.03 20.62 41.06
CA LYS A 238 -7.06 20.46 42.52
C LYS A 238 -8.15 19.52 43.03
N ASP A 239 -9.28 19.43 42.31
CA ASP A 239 -10.39 18.57 42.70
C ASP A 239 -10.03 17.08 42.50
N LEU A 240 -9.11 16.79 41.57
CA LEU A 240 -8.78 15.44 41.11
C LEU A 240 -7.41 14.96 41.61
N GLU A 241 -6.52 15.88 41.97
CA GLU A 241 -5.15 15.59 42.42
C GLU A 241 -5.09 14.52 43.51
N PHE A 242 -5.95 14.63 44.53
CA PHE A 242 -5.97 13.66 45.63
C PHE A 242 -6.31 12.25 45.14
N SER A 243 -7.35 12.11 44.30
CA SER A 243 -7.76 10.82 43.75
C SER A 243 -6.72 10.23 42.82
N MET A 244 -6.05 11.07 42.02
CA MET A 244 -4.96 10.66 41.14
C MET A 244 -3.74 10.17 41.92
N ALA A 245 -3.27 10.95 42.89
CA ALA A 245 -2.14 10.60 43.74
C ALA A 245 -2.44 9.34 44.55
N LYS A 246 -3.64 9.25 45.15
CA LYS A 246 -4.08 8.06 45.90
C LYS A 246 -4.08 6.83 45.00
N SER A 247 -4.65 6.89 43.80
CA SER A 247 -4.69 5.74 42.88
C SER A 247 -3.30 5.31 42.41
N ALA A 248 -2.39 6.26 42.17
CA ALA A 248 -1.00 5.96 41.81
C ALA A 248 -0.25 5.24 42.95
N ILE A 249 -0.53 5.60 44.20
CA ILE A 249 0.15 5.05 45.39
C ILE A 249 -0.49 3.73 45.85
N SER A 250 -1.81 3.57 45.75
CA SER A 250 -2.54 2.44 46.37
C SER A 250 -2.70 1.21 45.47
N THR A 251 -2.44 1.31 44.17
CA THR A 251 -2.74 0.22 43.22
C THR A 251 -1.61 -0.82 43.18
N ALA A 252 -1.70 -1.83 44.04
CA ALA A 252 -0.73 -2.93 44.14
C ALA A 252 -0.47 -3.57 42.76
N GLY A 253 0.81 -3.68 42.38
CA GLY A 253 1.24 -4.28 41.11
C GLY A 253 1.33 -3.32 39.91
N SER A 254 0.90 -2.06 40.04
CA SER A 254 1.16 -1.04 39.02
C SER A 254 2.60 -0.51 39.11
N GLY A 255 3.17 -0.03 38.01
CA GLY A 255 4.51 0.55 38.00
C GLY A 255 4.71 1.73 38.97
N TYR A 256 3.65 2.46 39.30
CA TYR A 256 3.67 3.58 40.26
C TYR A 256 3.60 3.15 41.72
N TYR A 257 3.21 1.91 41.99
CA TYR A 257 3.09 1.39 43.34
C TYR A 257 4.46 1.35 44.01
N LYS A 258 4.66 2.23 45.01
CA LYS A 258 5.91 2.40 45.77
C LYS A 258 7.13 2.78 44.91
N SER A 259 6.95 3.38 43.73
CA SER A 259 8.10 3.84 42.94
C SER A 259 8.70 5.11 43.51
N ASP A 260 10.02 5.27 43.34
CA ASP A 260 10.75 6.44 43.81
C ASP A 260 10.33 7.73 43.10
N LEU A 261 9.77 7.61 41.90
CA LEU A 261 9.25 8.73 41.10
C LEU A 261 8.11 9.48 41.81
N ILE A 262 7.26 8.73 42.53
CA ILE A 262 6.12 9.29 43.26
C ILE A 262 6.57 9.73 44.66
N SER A 263 7.36 8.91 45.36
CA SER A 263 7.80 9.22 46.73
C SER A 263 8.76 10.41 46.81
N HIS A 264 9.48 10.73 45.74
CA HIS A 264 10.38 11.88 45.67
C HIS A 264 9.83 13.05 44.83
N HIS A 265 8.53 13.04 44.49
CA HIS A 265 7.86 14.13 43.75
C HIS A 265 8.55 14.51 42.41
N LEU A 266 9.04 13.52 41.67
CA LEU A 266 9.79 13.77 40.43
C LEU A 266 8.88 14.10 39.25
N ILE A 267 7.65 13.60 39.26
CA ILE A 267 6.61 13.97 38.27
C ILE A 267 6.29 15.46 38.41
N THR A 268 6.37 16.21 37.30
CA THR A 268 6.05 17.64 37.26
C THR A 268 4.55 17.87 37.38
N ALA A 269 3.75 17.11 36.63
CA ALA A 269 2.30 17.20 36.72
C ALA A 269 1.63 15.84 36.48
N PHE A 270 0.67 15.51 37.34
CA PHE A 270 -0.30 14.46 37.09
C PHE A 270 -1.44 15.04 36.28
N VAL A 271 -1.64 14.54 35.06
CA VAL A 271 -2.61 15.09 34.11
C VAL A 271 -3.80 14.13 34.00
N PRO A 272 -4.98 14.47 34.56
CA PRO A 272 -6.17 13.65 34.43
C PRO A 272 -6.75 13.77 33.02
N PHE A 273 -7.11 12.63 32.46
CA PHE A 273 -7.92 12.51 31.27
C PHE A 273 -9.29 11.98 31.68
N LEU A 274 -10.27 12.85 31.58
CA LEU A 274 -11.62 12.61 32.06
C LEU A 274 -12.33 11.58 31.15
N PRO A 275 -13.33 10.86 31.67
CA PRO A 275 -14.18 10.05 30.81
C PRO A 275 -14.95 10.96 29.82
N ILE A 276 -15.09 10.48 28.59
CA ILE A 276 -15.71 11.23 27.49
C ILE A 276 -17.23 11.14 27.62
N GLU A 277 -17.90 12.29 27.70
CA GLU A 277 -19.37 12.37 27.72
C GLU A 277 -19.96 12.13 26.33
N LYS A 278 -21.23 11.73 26.29
CA LYS A 278 -21.95 11.41 25.05
C LYS A 278 -21.88 12.52 24.00
N GLU A 279 -21.97 13.78 24.42
CA GLU A 279 -21.82 14.94 23.53
C GLU A 279 -20.44 14.98 22.83
N HIS A 280 -19.36 14.72 23.57
CA HIS A 280 -18.00 14.70 23.01
C HIS A 280 -17.77 13.47 22.12
N VAL A 281 -18.48 12.36 22.35
CA VAL A 281 -18.47 11.21 21.44
C VAL A 281 -19.05 11.60 20.08
N PHE A 282 -20.06 12.47 20.04
CA PHE A 282 -20.64 12.93 18.78
C PHE A 282 -19.61 13.71 17.96
N ASP A 283 -18.77 14.53 18.58
CA ASP A 283 -17.67 15.22 17.90
C ASP A 283 -16.65 14.24 17.31
N CYS A 284 -16.28 13.20 18.07
CA CYS A 284 -15.44 12.13 17.57
C CYS A 284 -16.05 11.42 16.35
N ILE A 285 -17.35 11.13 16.37
CA ILE A 285 -18.07 10.50 15.25
C ILE A 285 -18.03 11.41 14.02
N LYS A 286 -18.33 12.69 14.19
CA LYS A 286 -18.33 13.66 13.08
C LYS A 286 -16.95 13.77 12.44
N LEU A 287 -15.89 13.92 13.24
CA LEU A 287 -14.52 13.95 12.73
C LEU A 287 -14.17 12.67 11.97
N GLN A 288 -14.58 11.51 12.49
CA GLN A 288 -14.29 10.24 11.83
C GLN A 288 -15.03 10.10 10.49
N LEU A 289 -16.29 10.54 10.41
CA LEU A 289 -17.08 10.55 9.18
C LEU A 289 -16.46 11.47 8.12
N LEU A 290 -15.92 12.63 8.52
CA LEU A 290 -15.19 13.54 7.63
C LEU A 290 -13.85 12.93 7.20
N ALA A 291 -13.09 12.35 8.12
CA ALA A 291 -11.80 11.73 7.83
C ALA A 291 -11.93 10.58 6.82
N LYS A 292 -13.02 9.79 6.90
CA LYS A 292 -13.35 8.73 5.94
C LYS A 292 -14.06 9.23 4.67
N ARG A 293 -14.27 10.54 4.53
CA ARG A 293 -14.90 11.19 3.37
C ARG A 293 -16.33 10.72 3.07
N TYR A 294 -17.06 10.25 4.09
CA TYR A 294 -18.49 9.99 3.96
C TYR A 294 -19.29 11.30 3.80
N TYR A 295 -18.77 12.38 4.38
CA TYR A 295 -19.33 13.74 4.27
C TYR A 295 -18.19 14.72 3.98
N LYS A 296 -18.52 15.85 3.34
CA LYS A 296 -17.54 16.91 3.01
C LYS A 296 -17.45 17.96 4.11
N ASN A 297 -18.59 18.36 4.68
CA ASN A 297 -18.64 19.39 5.71
C ASN A 297 -19.24 18.86 7.00
N TYR A 298 -18.79 19.43 8.12
CA TYR A 298 -19.25 19.07 9.46
C TYR A 298 -20.77 19.26 9.63
N MET A 299 -21.34 20.30 8.99
CA MET A 299 -22.77 20.63 9.06
C MET A 299 -23.66 19.72 8.19
N ASP A 300 -23.08 18.99 7.23
CA ASP A 300 -23.85 18.12 6.33
C ASP A 300 -24.18 16.76 6.98
N ILE A 301 -23.59 16.47 8.15
CA ILE A 301 -23.73 15.18 8.81
C ILE A 301 -25.08 15.12 9.54
N PRO A 302 -26.01 14.23 9.13
CA PRO A 302 -27.31 14.13 9.77
C PRO A 302 -27.17 13.68 11.23
N VAL A 303 -27.87 14.35 12.15
CA VAL A 303 -27.91 14.01 13.58
C VAL A 303 -28.27 12.53 13.79
N LYS A 304 -29.27 12.04 13.04
CA LYS A 304 -29.69 10.64 13.08
C LYS A 304 -28.55 9.66 12.81
N THR A 305 -27.65 9.95 11.85
CA THR A 305 -26.50 9.09 11.57
C THR A 305 -25.53 9.06 12.76
N ILE A 306 -25.34 10.20 13.43
CA ILE A 306 -24.46 10.31 14.60
C ILE A 306 -25.05 9.51 15.77
N GLU A 307 -26.35 9.65 16.00
CA GLU A 307 -27.07 8.92 17.05
C GLU A 307 -27.04 7.41 16.82
N GLU A 308 -27.32 6.95 15.60
CA GLU A 308 -27.25 5.53 15.22
C GLU A 308 -25.85 4.94 15.47
N ILE A 309 -24.77 5.68 15.16
CA ILE A 309 -23.40 5.24 15.43
C ILE A 309 -23.12 5.23 16.94
N ALA A 310 -23.59 6.26 17.66
CA ALA A 310 -23.41 6.35 19.09
C ALA A 310 -24.16 5.23 19.84
N GLU A 311 -25.34 4.82 19.39
CA GLU A 311 -26.11 3.70 19.97
C GLU A 311 -25.34 2.36 19.91
N GLN A 312 -24.37 2.23 19.00
CA GLN A 312 -23.50 1.06 18.93
C GLN A 312 -22.40 1.03 20.01
N LEU A 313 -22.27 2.09 20.81
CA LEU A 313 -21.28 2.24 21.88
C LEU A 313 -21.92 2.02 23.25
N GLN A 314 -21.09 1.62 24.21
CA GLN A 314 -21.50 1.39 25.59
C GLN A 314 -21.27 2.64 26.44
N PHE A 315 -22.30 3.01 27.20
CA PHE A 315 -22.28 4.15 28.11
C PHE A 315 -22.59 3.71 29.55
N TYR A 316 -22.11 4.49 30.52
CA TYR A 316 -22.29 4.27 31.95
C TYR A 316 -22.63 5.62 32.64
N PRO A 317 -23.09 5.64 33.90
CA PRO A 317 -23.07 4.58 34.92
C PRO A 317 -24.17 3.50 34.77
N ASN A 318 -25.35 3.86 34.27
CA ASN A 318 -26.52 2.99 34.16
C ASN A 318 -27.19 3.15 32.78
N GLU A 319 -28.18 2.31 32.48
CA GLU A 319 -28.87 2.30 31.18
C GLU A 319 -29.76 3.52 30.93
N THR A 320 -30.14 4.26 31.98
CA THR A 320 -30.99 5.46 31.88
C THR A 320 -30.18 6.71 31.60
N ASP A 321 -29.10 6.92 32.35
CA ASP A 321 -28.36 8.18 32.33
C ASP A 321 -27.34 8.21 31.18
N LYS A 322 -26.71 7.07 30.86
CA LYS A 322 -25.81 6.86 29.69
C LYS A 322 -24.90 8.06 29.39
N ILE A 323 -24.20 8.55 30.41
CA ILE A 323 -23.48 9.83 30.35
C ILE A 323 -22.11 9.66 29.70
N PHE A 324 -21.33 8.70 30.19
CA PHE A 324 -19.91 8.54 29.85
C PHE A 324 -19.68 7.31 28.99
N SER A 325 -18.85 7.42 27.95
CA SER A 325 -18.46 6.28 27.12
C SER A 325 -17.48 5.36 27.85
N ALA A 326 -17.77 4.06 27.86
CA ALA A 326 -16.92 3.05 28.48
C ALA A 326 -15.55 2.91 27.77
N THR A 327 -15.47 3.26 26.49
CA THR A 327 -14.24 3.15 25.67
C THR A 327 -13.76 4.49 25.11
N GLY A 328 -14.31 5.60 25.61
CA GLY A 328 -14.09 6.93 25.03
C GLY A 328 -14.41 6.94 23.54
N CYS A 329 -13.53 7.55 22.74
CA CYS A 329 -13.63 7.56 21.28
C CYS A 329 -12.87 6.41 20.59
N LYS A 330 -12.30 5.45 21.34
CA LYS A 330 -11.40 4.43 20.77
C LYS A 330 -12.07 3.53 19.73
N ARG A 331 -13.35 3.22 19.93
CA ARG A 331 -14.12 2.31 19.07
C ARG A 331 -14.98 3.03 18.03
N VAL A 332 -14.96 4.35 18.00
CA VAL A 332 -15.79 5.16 17.09
C VAL A 332 -15.51 4.78 15.64
N GLU A 333 -14.24 4.62 15.25
CA GLU A 333 -13.88 4.20 13.89
C GLU A 333 -14.52 2.88 13.48
N GLU A 334 -14.42 1.84 14.32
CA GLU A 334 -15.03 0.53 14.06
C GLU A 334 -16.55 0.64 13.90
N LYS A 335 -17.21 1.49 14.71
CA LYS A 335 -18.66 1.68 14.67
C LYS A 335 -19.12 2.50 13.48
N VAL A 336 -18.35 3.51 13.08
CA VAL A 336 -18.56 4.25 11.82
C VAL A 336 -18.49 3.29 10.65
N ASP A 337 -17.47 2.44 10.57
CA ASP A 337 -17.32 1.48 9.47
C ASP A 337 -18.46 0.45 9.46
N TYR A 338 -18.90 -0.01 10.62
CA TYR A 338 -20.04 -0.92 10.75
C TYR A 338 -21.35 -0.30 10.23
N VAL A 339 -21.74 0.87 10.76
CA VAL A 339 -23.02 1.52 10.39
C VAL A 339 -23.00 2.06 8.97
N MET A 340 -21.90 2.68 8.54
CA MET A 340 -21.79 3.19 7.18
C MET A 340 -21.63 2.05 6.16
N GLY A 341 -21.05 0.92 6.58
CA GLY A 341 -20.97 -0.30 5.78
C GLY A 341 -22.34 -0.94 5.52
N GLU A 342 -23.24 -0.95 6.50
CA GLU A 342 -24.63 -1.40 6.32
C GLU A 342 -25.44 -0.46 5.41
N LYS A 343 -25.12 0.84 5.41
CA LYS A 343 -25.76 1.86 4.54
C LYS A 343 -25.22 1.89 3.11
N ALA A 344 -24.04 1.32 2.88
CA ALA A 344 -23.42 1.30 1.57
C ALA A 344 -23.88 0.07 0.78
N ASP A 345 -24.53 0.30 -0.37
CA ASP A 345 -24.89 -0.78 -1.29
C ASP A 345 -23.62 -1.57 -1.67
N TYR A 346 -23.67 -2.91 -1.56
CA TYR A 346 -22.52 -3.80 -1.77
C TYR A 346 -21.88 -3.59 -3.15
N ALA A 347 -22.68 -3.18 -4.14
CA ALA A 347 -22.23 -2.81 -5.47
C ALA A 347 -21.30 -1.57 -5.47
N ASP A 348 -21.57 -0.58 -4.62
CA ASP A 348 -20.81 0.67 -4.60
C ASP A 348 -19.47 0.53 -3.88
N VAL A 349 -19.42 -0.31 -2.83
CA VAL A 349 -18.16 -0.67 -2.17
C VAL A 349 -17.26 -1.49 -3.10
N LEU A 350 -17.83 -2.43 -3.86
CA LEU A 350 -17.07 -3.22 -4.84
C LEU A 350 -16.53 -2.34 -5.97
N LYS A 351 -17.35 -1.43 -6.51
CA LYS A 351 -16.90 -0.41 -7.47
C LYS A 351 -15.78 0.43 -6.88
N MET A 352 -15.93 0.98 -5.68
CA MET A 352 -14.91 1.81 -5.02
C MET A 352 -13.58 1.06 -4.84
N LYS A 353 -13.62 -0.22 -4.42
CA LYS A 353 -12.43 -1.07 -4.32
C LYS A 353 -11.75 -1.29 -5.67
N GLN A 354 -12.51 -1.53 -6.74
CA GLN A 354 -11.96 -1.65 -8.09
C GLN A 354 -11.29 -0.34 -8.54
N LYS A 355 -11.92 0.81 -8.25
CA LYS A 355 -11.36 2.13 -8.56
C LYS A 355 -10.00 2.35 -7.88
N ILE A 356 -9.92 2.07 -6.57
CA ILE A 356 -8.67 2.21 -5.79
C ILE A 356 -7.60 1.24 -6.29
N LYS A 357 -7.97 -0.01 -6.57
CA LYS A 357 -7.03 -1.03 -7.06
C LYS A 357 -6.39 -0.63 -8.38
N LEU A 358 -7.19 -0.14 -9.33
CA LEU A 358 -6.68 0.31 -10.64
C LEU A 358 -5.76 1.53 -10.50
N ARG A 359 -6.18 2.53 -9.71
CA ARG A 359 -5.35 3.72 -9.41
C ARG A 359 -3.99 3.31 -8.84
N ASN A 360 -3.97 2.52 -7.77
CA ASN A 360 -2.73 2.13 -7.11
C ASN A 360 -1.82 1.33 -8.04
N LEU A 361 -2.38 0.44 -8.87
CA LEU A 361 -1.62 -0.31 -9.85
C LEU A 361 -0.87 0.61 -10.82
N ILE A 362 -1.54 1.63 -11.37
CA ILE A 362 -0.92 2.57 -12.31
C ILE A 362 0.14 3.41 -11.61
N GLU A 363 -0.19 3.98 -10.46
CA GLU A 363 0.72 4.84 -9.69
C GLU A 363 1.98 4.09 -9.24
N ASP A 364 1.83 2.87 -8.70
CA ASP A 364 2.95 2.05 -8.26
C ASP A 364 3.84 1.61 -9.43
N LYS A 365 3.26 1.28 -10.59
CA LYS A 365 4.02 0.85 -11.78
C LYS A 365 4.75 2.00 -12.45
N VAL A 366 4.12 3.17 -12.55
CA VAL A 366 4.78 4.38 -13.09
C VAL A 366 5.90 4.86 -12.16
N LYS A 367 5.69 4.76 -10.83
CA LYS A 367 6.74 5.05 -9.84
C LYS A 367 7.95 4.12 -9.97
N GLN A 368 7.73 2.85 -10.35
CA GLN A 368 8.81 1.90 -10.64
C GLN A 368 9.47 2.17 -11.99
N CYS A 369 8.68 2.47 -13.02
CA CYS A 369 9.15 2.76 -14.37
C CYS A 369 8.24 3.79 -15.07
N GLY A 370 8.77 4.99 -15.32
CA GLY A 370 8.01 6.07 -15.98
C GLY A 370 7.62 5.79 -17.44
N GLN A 371 8.21 4.77 -18.08
CA GLN A 371 7.89 4.29 -19.44
C GLN A 371 6.99 3.05 -19.44
N SER A 372 6.11 2.94 -18.44
CA SER A 372 5.20 1.80 -18.34
C SER A 372 4.20 1.77 -19.50
N MET A 373 3.88 0.57 -19.98
CA MET A 373 2.83 0.32 -20.96
C MET A 373 1.63 -0.35 -20.29
N PHE A 374 0.44 0.22 -20.48
CA PHE A 374 -0.82 -0.31 -19.97
C PHE A 374 -1.71 -0.70 -21.14
N ILE A 375 -2.10 -1.98 -21.20
CA ILE A 375 -3.01 -2.51 -22.21
C ILE A 375 -4.32 -2.84 -21.54
N PHE A 376 -5.39 -2.20 -21.99
CA PHE A 376 -6.75 -2.45 -21.55
C PHE A 376 -7.48 -3.19 -22.67
N ASP A 377 -7.65 -4.50 -22.48
CA ASP A 377 -8.40 -5.34 -23.41
C ASP A 377 -9.90 -5.27 -23.12
N GLU A 378 -10.71 -5.45 -24.17
CA GLU A 378 -12.17 -5.42 -24.14
C GLU A 378 -12.76 -4.23 -23.36
N VAL A 379 -12.25 -3.01 -23.61
CA VAL A 379 -12.67 -1.82 -22.84
C VAL A 379 -14.14 -1.47 -23.03
N ASP A 380 -14.76 -1.97 -24.09
CA ASP A 380 -16.21 -1.90 -24.29
C ASP A 380 -17.01 -2.57 -23.18
N LYS A 381 -16.43 -3.54 -22.46
CA LYS A 381 -17.05 -4.22 -21.33
C LYS A 381 -16.76 -3.56 -19.98
N LEU A 382 -15.90 -2.55 -19.93
CA LEU A 382 -15.62 -1.79 -18.69
C LEU A 382 -16.74 -0.80 -18.39
N SER A 383 -16.94 -0.46 -17.12
CA SER A 383 -17.84 0.63 -16.77
C SER A 383 -17.20 1.99 -17.11
N PRO A 384 -17.97 2.98 -17.62
CA PRO A 384 -17.44 4.33 -17.87
C PRO A 384 -16.80 4.96 -16.63
N GLU A 385 -17.37 4.73 -15.44
CA GLU A 385 -16.84 5.23 -14.18
C GLU A 385 -15.44 4.70 -13.83
N LEU A 386 -15.15 3.44 -14.16
CA LEU A 386 -13.83 2.86 -13.93
C LEU A 386 -12.82 3.40 -14.95
N LEU A 387 -13.26 3.60 -16.20
CA LEU A 387 -12.44 4.18 -17.26
C LEU A 387 -12.05 5.64 -16.96
N ASN A 388 -12.96 6.43 -16.38
CA ASN A 388 -12.72 7.84 -16.05
C ASN A 388 -11.59 8.05 -15.02
N ILE A 389 -11.19 7.03 -14.26
CA ILE A 389 -10.02 7.09 -13.38
C ILE A 389 -8.74 7.38 -14.15
N LEU A 390 -8.70 6.98 -15.42
CA LEU A 390 -7.54 7.18 -16.27
C LEU A 390 -7.36 8.63 -16.71
N LYS A 391 -8.41 9.46 -16.59
CA LYS A 391 -8.39 10.85 -17.05
C LYS A 391 -7.15 11.62 -16.60
N PRO A 392 -6.80 11.69 -15.29
CA PRO A 392 -5.64 12.45 -14.87
C PRO A 392 -4.35 11.95 -15.53
N TYR A 393 -4.18 10.63 -15.65
CA TYR A 393 -2.95 10.03 -16.17
C TYR A 393 -2.78 10.17 -17.69
N LEU A 394 -3.87 10.43 -18.43
CA LEU A 394 -3.89 10.66 -19.88
C LEU A 394 -3.88 12.16 -20.24
N ASP A 395 -4.27 13.02 -19.30
CA ASP A 395 -4.31 14.48 -19.49
C ASP A 395 -2.89 15.10 -19.53
N HIS A 396 -2.78 16.34 -19.98
CA HIS A 396 -1.52 17.06 -20.18
C HIS A 396 -0.85 17.54 -18.88
N HIS A 397 -1.12 16.93 -17.73
CA HIS A 397 -0.47 17.30 -16.47
C HIS A 397 1.04 17.03 -16.51
N GLU A 398 1.85 17.95 -15.93
CA GLU A 398 3.30 17.74 -15.79
C GLU A 398 3.62 16.70 -14.73
N HIS A 399 2.92 16.79 -13.60
CA HIS A 399 3.09 15.92 -12.45
C HIS A 399 1.74 15.57 -11.82
N ILE A 400 1.59 14.31 -11.44
CA ILE A 400 0.51 13.85 -10.57
C ILE A 400 1.19 13.08 -9.45
N ASP A 401 0.99 13.51 -8.20
CA ASP A 401 1.66 12.96 -7.02
C ASP A 401 3.20 12.84 -7.19
N ASN A 402 3.81 13.87 -7.78
CA ASN A 402 5.24 13.96 -8.12
C ASN A 402 5.76 12.96 -9.18
N ASN A 403 4.89 12.16 -9.80
CA ASN A 403 5.24 11.26 -10.90
C ASN A 403 4.93 11.88 -12.27
N VAL A 404 5.71 11.51 -13.30
CA VAL A 404 5.52 11.97 -14.68
C VAL A 404 4.93 10.84 -15.52
N TYR A 405 3.69 11.01 -15.98
CA TYR A 405 2.95 9.99 -16.74
C TYR A 405 3.10 10.13 -18.26
N ARG A 406 3.62 11.27 -18.74
CA ARG A 406 3.77 11.61 -20.18
C ARG A 406 4.64 10.64 -20.99
N LYS A 407 5.42 9.78 -20.33
CA LYS A 407 6.26 8.75 -20.98
C LYS A 407 5.60 7.37 -21.03
N SER A 408 4.43 7.21 -20.40
CA SER A 408 3.69 5.95 -20.37
C SER A 408 2.81 5.81 -21.61
N ILE A 409 2.58 4.56 -22.04
CA ILE A 409 1.78 4.23 -23.22
C ILE A 409 0.50 3.53 -22.76
N PHE A 410 -0.66 4.01 -23.21
CA PHE A 410 -1.96 3.42 -22.93
C PHE A 410 -2.58 2.91 -24.23
N ILE A 411 -2.87 1.61 -24.29
CA ILE A 411 -3.48 0.95 -25.44
C ILE A 411 -4.85 0.43 -25.01
N PHE A 412 -5.89 0.79 -25.77
CA PHE A 412 -7.26 0.35 -25.52
C PHE A 412 -7.76 -0.50 -26.68
N LEU A 413 -8.16 -1.74 -26.40
CA LEU A 413 -8.69 -2.66 -27.41
C LEU A 413 -10.20 -2.78 -27.23
N SER A 414 -10.95 -2.58 -28.30
CA SER A 414 -12.41 -2.54 -28.24
C SER A 414 -13.06 -3.03 -29.52
N ASN A 415 -14.22 -3.66 -29.38
CA ASN A 415 -15.06 -4.07 -30.50
C ASN A 415 -16.21 -3.10 -30.79
N THR A 416 -16.31 -1.95 -30.08
CA THR A 416 -17.45 -1.02 -30.16
C THR A 416 -17.77 -0.59 -31.59
N ALA A 417 -16.76 -0.19 -32.37
CA ALA A 417 -16.94 0.29 -33.74
C ALA A 417 -17.01 -0.83 -34.80
N GLY A 418 -16.77 -2.09 -34.41
CA GLY A 418 -16.65 -3.23 -35.34
C GLY A 418 -17.82 -3.38 -36.30
N PRO A 419 -19.09 -3.37 -35.84
CA PRO A 419 -20.24 -3.48 -36.74
C PRO A 419 -20.34 -2.36 -37.78
N LEU A 420 -20.02 -1.12 -37.40
CA LEU A 420 -20.07 0.04 -38.31
C LEU A 420 -18.93 0.01 -39.33
N LEU A 421 -17.72 -0.37 -38.90
CA LEU A 421 -16.58 -0.57 -39.79
C LEU A 421 -16.87 -1.69 -40.79
N ASN A 422 -17.43 -2.81 -40.34
CA ASN A 422 -17.79 -3.93 -41.21
C ASN A 422 -18.85 -3.53 -42.25
N LYS A 423 -19.85 -2.74 -41.85
CA LYS A 423 -20.87 -2.21 -42.76
C LYS A 423 -20.25 -1.27 -43.80
N HIS A 424 -19.44 -0.32 -43.35
CA HIS A 424 -18.79 0.64 -44.24
C HIS A 424 -17.92 -0.07 -45.28
N MET A 425 -17.11 -1.04 -44.85
CA MET A 425 -16.30 -1.86 -45.76
C MET A 425 -17.12 -2.65 -46.78
N LEU A 426 -18.27 -3.17 -46.35
CA LEU A 426 -19.16 -3.91 -47.24
C LEU A 426 -19.75 -2.99 -48.31
N ASP A 427 -20.16 -1.78 -47.94
CA ASP A 427 -20.69 -0.79 -48.88
C ASP A 427 -19.59 -0.29 -49.82
N PHE A 428 -18.38 -0.03 -49.32
CA PHE A 428 -17.21 0.34 -50.11
C PHE A 428 -16.88 -0.69 -51.20
N TRP A 429 -16.93 -1.97 -50.83
CA TRP A 429 -16.73 -3.08 -51.76
C TRP A 429 -17.89 -3.22 -52.77
N ARG A 430 -19.14 -2.98 -52.36
CA ARG A 430 -20.31 -2.98 -53.26
C ARG A 430 -20.23 -1.88 -54.32
N ASP A 431 -19.61 -0.76 -53.98
CA ASP A 431 -19.36 0.35 -54.88
C ASP A 431 -18.19 0.08 -55.84
N GLY A 432 -17.58 -1.10 -55.78
CA GLY A 432 -16.49 -1.53 -56.66
C GLY A 432 -15.13 -0.92 -56.31
N LYS A 433 -14.99 -0.31 -55.13
CA LYS A 433 -13.74 0.29 -54.67
C LYS A 433 -12.85 -0.74 -53.99
N THR A 434 -11.54 -0.54 -54.07
CA THR A 434 -10.56 -1.44 -53.45
C THR A 434 -10.25 -1.04 -52.01
N ARG A 435 -9.81 -1.99 -51.18
CA ARG A 435 -9.46 -1.77 -49.77
C ARG A 435 -8.41 -0.66 -49.58
N ASP A 436 -7.48 -0.51 -50.51
CA ASP A 436 -6.38 0.46 -50.42
C ASP A 436 -6.81 1.90 -50.73
N GLU A 437 -8.02 2.11 -51.26
CA GLU A 437 -8.58 3.43 -51.57
C GLU A 437 -9.26 4.09 -50.35
N ILE A 438 -9.22 3.47 -49.18
CA ILE A 438 -9.95 3.93 -47.99
C ILE A 438 -9.17 5.05 -47.30
N ASP A 439 -9.85 6.16 -47.05
CA ASP A 439 -9.30 7.25 -46.23
C ASP A 439 -9.37 6.89 -44.75
N LEU A 440 -8.23 7.00 -44.05
CA LEU A 440 -8.14 6.84 -42.60
C LEU A 440 -9.10 7.78 -41.88
N LYS A 441 -9.26 9.00 -42.39
CA LYS A 441 -10.13 10.02 -41.78
C LYS A 441 -11.59 9.58 -41.73
N ASP A 442 -12.06 8.89 -42.76
CA ASP A 442 -13.42 8.34 -42.80
C ASP A 442 -13.62 7.26 -41.73
N LEU A 443 -12.61 6.41 -41.55
CA LEU A 443 -12.63 5.36 -40.52
C LEU A 443 -12.56 5.93 -39.09
N GLU A 444 -11.72 6.94 -38.86
CA GLU A 444 -11.62 7.64 -37.57
C GLU A 444 -12.95 8.28 -37.18
N ASN A 445 -13.65 8.91 -38.14
CA ASN A 445 -14.97 9.48 -37.91
C ASN A 445 -16.01 8.42 -37.52
N ILE A 446 -15.96 7.24 -38.15
CA ILE A 446 -16.85 6.11 -37.79
C ILE A 446 -16.58 5.65 -36.36
N ILE A 447 -15.31 5.51 -35.98
CA ILE A 447 -14.93 5.08 -34.62
C ILE A 447 -15.35 6.13 -33.58
N ALA A 448 -15.01 7.39 -33.81
CA ALA A 448 -15.34 8.48 -32.89
C ALA A 448 -16.85 8.59 -32.67
N ASN A 449 -17.65 8.53 -33.75
CA ASN A 449 -19.11 8.56 -33.65
C ASN A 449 -19.67 7.32 -32.94
N SER A 450 -19.10 6.14 -33.16
CA SER A 450 -19.52 4.93 -32.45
C SER A 450 -19.26 5.05 -30.95
N SER A 451 -18.05 5.46 -30.56
CA SER A 451 -17.65 5.57 -29.16
C SER A 451 -18.52 6.54 -28.34
N VAL A 452 -19.09 7.57 -28.98
CA VAL A 452 -20.02 8.51 -28.34
C VAL A 452 -21.43 7.93 -28.19
N ASN A 453 -21.89 7.11 -29.14
CA ASN A 453 -23.29 6.71 -29.26
C ASN A 453 -23.59 5.26 -28.81
N SER A 454 -22.57 4.45 -28.50
CA SER A 454 -22.76 3.05 -28.11
C SER A 454 -23.18 2.88 -26.64
N GLU A 455 -24.46 3.13 -26.33
CA GLU A 455 -25.04 2.96 -24.99
C GLU A 455 -24.66 1.62 -24.34
N GLY A 456 -24.16 1.69 -23.10
CA GLY A 456 -23.74 0.51 -22.34
C GLY A 456 -22.29 0.06 -22.58
N SER A 457 -21.57 0.66 -23.52
CA SER A 457 -20.11 0.43 -23.67
C SER A 457 -19.30 1.29 -22.70
N GLY A 458 -18.09 0.84 -22.34
CA GLY A 458 -17.18 1.62 -21.48
C GLY A 458 -16.78 2.99 -22.03
N TYR A 459 -16.85 3.19 -23.35
CA TYR A 459 -16.58 4.48 -23.99
C TYR A 459 -17.74 5.46 -23.94
N TYR A 460 -18.98 4.97 -23.83
CA TYR A 460 -20.18 5.80 -23.86
C TYR A 460 -20.16 6.84 -22.74
N LYS A 461 -20.11 8.12 -23.12
CA LYS A 461 -20.02 9.27 -22.21
C LYS A 461 -18.86 9.20 -21.21
N SER A 462 -17.82 8.44 -21.50
CA SER A 462 -16.59 8.45 -20.71
C SER A 462 -15.84 9.77 -20.86
N ASP A 463 -15.12 10.17 -19.82
CA ASP A 463 -14.30 11.38 -19.81
C ASP A 463 -13.18 11.30 -20.86
N LEU A 464 -12.71 10.10 -21.21
CA LEU A 464 -11.68 9.91 -22.22
C LEU A 464 -12.15 10.35 -23.61
N ILE A 465 -13.42 10.10 -23.94
CA ILE A 465 -14.03 10.50 -25.20
C ILE A 465 -14.49 11.95 -25.13
N LEU A 466 -15.17 12.35 -24.04
CA LEU A 466 -15.71 13.70 -23.87
C LEU A 466 -14.62 14.79 -23.81
N HIS A 467 -13.44 14.46 -23.29
CA HIS A 467 -12.30 15.38 -23.22
C HIS A 467 -11.22 15.12 -24.28
N HIS A 468 -11.51 14.31 -25.31
CA HIS A 468 -10.59 14.03 -26.42
C HIS A 468 -9.19 13.56 -25.96
N LEU A 469 -9.12 12.72 -24.93
CA LEU A 469 -7.85 12.23 -24.37
C LEU A 469 -7.20 11.11 -25.19
N ILE A 470 -7.93 10.55 -26.17
CA ILE A 470 -7.39 9.53 -27.07
C ILE A 470 -6.62 10.22 -28.21
N THR A 471 -5.32 9.96 -28.27
CA THR A 471 -4.44 10.58 -29.28
C THR A 471 -4.71 10.11 -30.71
N ALA A 472 -5.06 8.85 -30.90
CA ALA A 472 -5.30 8.26 -32.21
C ALA A 472 -6.30 7.09 -32.11
N PHE A 473 -7.21 7.00 -33.08
CA PHE A 473 -8.09 5.84 -33.24
C PHE A 473 -7.53 4.95 -34.35
N ILE A 474 -7.24 3.68 -34.01
CA ILE A 474 -6.62 2.75 -34.95
C ILE A 474 -7.68 1.75 -35.43
N PRO A 475 -8.20 1.87 -36.67
CA PRO A 475 -9.21 0.96 -37.20
C PRO A 475 -8.63 -0.42 -37.52
N PHE A 476 -9.30 -1.47 -37.05
CA PHE A 476 -9.07 -2.84 -37.49
C PHE A 476 -10.20 -3.23 -38.44
N LEU A 477 -9.87 -3.30 -39.73
CA LEU A 477 -10.83 -3.62 -40.78
C LEU A 477 -11.11 -5.14 -40.87
N PRO A 478 -12.31 -5.56 -41.31
CA PRO A 478 -12.62 -6.96 -41.58
C PRO A 478 -11.60 -7.60 -42.52
N ILE A 479 -11.32 -8.87 -42.25
CA ILE A 479 -10.32 -9.66 -42.96
C ILE A 479 -10.98 -10.32 -44.18
N GLU A 480 -10.44 -10.05 -45.37
CA GLU A 480 -10.93 -10.66 -46.62
C GLU A 480 -10.44 -12.10 -46.76
N LYS A 481 -11.08 -12.87 -47.64
CA LYS A 481 -10.72 -14.27 -47.90
C LYS A 481 -9.24 -14.45 -48.26
N GLU A 482 -8.67 -13.55 -49.04
CA GLU A 482 -7.24 -13.59 -49.41
C GLU A 482 -6.33 -13.39 -48.20
N HIS A 483 -6.71 -12.48 -47.28
CA HIS A 483 -6.00 -12.28 -46.02
C HIS A 483 -6.05 -13.52 -45.10
N VAL A 484 -7.18 -14.24 -45.08
CA VAL A 484 -7.30 -15.50 -44.33
C VAL A 484 -6.33 -16.56 -44.87
N VAL A 485 -6.12 -16.60 -46.19
CA VAL A 485 -5.13 -17.51 -46.81
C VAL A 485 -3.72 -17.24 -46.27
N TYR A 486 -3.35 -15.97 -46.06
CA TYR A 486 -2.06 -15.64 -45.43
C TYR A 486 -1.99 -16.12 -43.98
N CYS A 487 -3.07 -15.98 -43.20
CA CYS A 487 -3.12 -16.53 -41.84
C CYS A 487 -2.94 -18.06 -41.83
N ILE A 488 -3.57 -18.77 -42.77
CA ILE A 488 -3.43 -20.22 -42.93
C ILE A 488 -1.98 -20.58 -43.25
N LYS A 489 -1.38 -19.92 -44.25
CA LYS A 489 0.03 -20.13 -44.64
C LYS A 489 0.97 -19.90 -43.47
N HIS A 490 0.80 -18.80 -42.73
CA HIS A 490 1.63 -18.48 -41.58
C HIS A 490 1.53 -19.57 -40.49
N HIS A 491 0.33 -20.07 -40.20
CA HIS A 491 0.15 -21.13 -39.22
C HIS A 491 0.72 -22.48 -39.69
N LEU A 492 0.58 -22.82 -40.97
CA LEU A 492 1.18 -24.01 -41.58
C LEU A 492 2.73 -23.96 -41.52
N VAL A 493 3.32 -22.81 -41.85
CA VAL A 493 4.78 -22.57 -41.73
C VAL A 493 5.25 -22.72 -40.29
N ALA A 494 4.52 -22.13 -39.33
CA ALA A 494 4.83 -22.27 -37.90
C ALA A 494 4.78 -23.73 -37.41
N LYS A 495 4.03 -24.60 -38.11
CA LYS A 495 3.95 -26.04 -37.85
C LYS A 495 4.91 -26.89 -38.70
N GLY A 496 5.75 -26.27 -39.53
CA GLY A 496 6.72 -26.98 -40.38
C GLY A 496 6.17 -27.48 -41.70
N HIS A 497 4.96 -27.06 -42.09
CA HIS A 497 4.35 -27.38 -43.39
C HIS A 497 4.63 -26.28 -44.43
N TYR A 498 5.91 -26.13 -44.80
CA TYR A 498 6.38 -25.06 -45.69
C TYR A 498 5.84 -25.16 -47.12
N ASP A 499 5.66 -26.38 -47.64
CA ASP A 499 5.28 -26.64 -49.04
C ASP A 499 3.83 -27.13 -49.18
N THR A 500 2.92 -26.60 -48.36
CA THR A 500 1.51 -27.03 -48.40
C THR A 500 0.87 -26.65 -49.75
N PRO A 501 0.34 -27.63 -50.52
CA PRO A 501 -0.31 -27.36 -51.81
C PRO A 501 -1.50 -26.39 -51.69
N ILE A 502 -1.69 -25.56 -52.73
CA ILE A 502 -2.74 -24.50 -52.73
C ILE A 502 -4.14 -25.08 -52.51
N ASN A 503 -4.45 -26.23 -53.08
CA ASN A 503 -5.74 -26.93 -52.92
C ASN A 503 -6.02 -27.29 -51.44
N LYS A 504 -4.99 -27.61 -50.67
CA LYS A 504 -5.11 -27.91 -49.24
C LYS A 504 -5.34 -26.65 -48.42
N ILE A 505 -4.68 -25.55 -48.80
CA ILE A 505 -4.92 -24.23 -48.19
C ILE A 505 -6.36 -23.76 -48.48
N GLU A 506 -6.84 -23.98 -49.70
CA GLU A 506 -8.23 -23.70 -50.09
C GLU A 506 -9.24 -24.56 -49.35
N GLU A 507 -8.95 -25.86 -49.12
CA GLU A 507 -9.78 -26.74 -48.29
C GLU A 507 -9.94 -26.18 -46.87
N ILE A 508 -8.84 -25.71 -46.26
CA ILE A 508 -8.86 -25.08 -44.94
C ILE A 508 -9.68 -23.79 -44.98
N ALA A 509 -9.48 -22.95 -45.98
CA ALA A 509 -10.24 -21.72 -46.16
C ALA A 509 -11.74 -22.01 -46.33
N GLN A 510 -12.14 -23.07 -47.04
CA GLN A 510 -13.54 -23.45 -47.24
C GLN A 510 -14.26 -23.87 -45.94
N GLN A 511 -13.53 -24.31 -44.91
CA GLN A 511 -14.09 -24.63 -43.60
C GLN A 511 -14.37 -23.41 -42.72
N LEU A 512 -14.00 -22.21 -43.18
CA LEU A 512 -14.24 -20.96 -42.49
C LEU A 512 -15.50 -20.27 -43.01
N GLN A 513 -16.12 -19.48 -42.14
CA GLN A 513 -17.38 -18.79 -42.43
C GLN A 513 -17.10 -17.36 -42.93
N PHE A 514 -17.69 -17.03 -44.09
CA PHE A 514 -17.57 -15.73 -44.74
C PHE A 514 -18.95 -15.12 -44.99
N TYR A 515 -19.00 -13.79 -45.08
CA TYR A 515 -20.21 -12.99 -45.35
C TYR A 515 -19.95 -12.03 -46.54
N PRO A 516 -20.98 -11.43 -47.18
CA PRO A 516 -22.40 -11.37 -46.79
C PRO A 516 -23.29 -12.55 -47.23
N ASN A 517 -22.96 -13.30 -48.30
CA ASN A 517 -23.82 -14.35 -48.86
C ASN A 517 -23.02 -15.57 -49.37
N GLU A 518 -23.71 -16.69 -49.62
CA GLU A 518 -23.06 -17.98 -49.94
C GLU A 518 -22.30 -17.98 -51.28
N THR A 519 -22.73 -17.15 -52.23
CA THR A 519 -22.16 -17.03 -53.57
C THR A 519 -21.08 -15.95 -53.70
N ASN A 520 -21.05 -14.95 -52.81
CA ASN A 520 -20.10 -13.83 -52.84
C ASN A 520 -19.40 -13.66 -51.47
N LYS A 521 -18.67 -14.71 -51.08
CA LYS A 521 -17.94 -14.83 -49.80
C LYS A 521 -16.70 -13.93 -49.79
N MET A 522 -16.83 -12.72 -49.23
CA MET A 522 -15.74 -11.74 -49.23
C MET A 522 -15.00 -11.67 -47.89
N PHE A 523 -15.72 -11.45 -46.79
CA PHE A 523 -15.13 -11.14 -45.49
C PHE A 523 -15.32 -12.27 -44.47
N SER A 524 -14.29 -12.55 -43.67
CA SER A 524 -14.34 -13.56 -42.61
C SER A 524 -15.17 -13.08 -41.42
N THR A 525 -16.11 -13.91 -40.96
CA THR A 525 -16.96 -13.63 -39.79
C THR A 525 -16.18 -13.61 -38.47
N THR A 526 -15.07 -14.34 -38.39
CA THR A 526 -14.26 -14.47 -37.17
C THR A 526 -12.83 -13.95 -37.35
N GLY A 527 -12.55 -13.24 -38.45
CA GLY A 527 -11.20 -12.91 -38.86
C GLY A 527 -10.33 -14.17 -38.97
N CYS A 528 -9.13 -14.14 -38.39
CA CYS A 528 -8.21 -15.29 -38.35
C CYS A 528 -8.31 -16.13 -37.07
N LYS A 529 -9.23 -15.83 -36.14
CA LYS A 529 -9.29 -16.50 -34.82
C LYS A 529 -9.47 -18.02 -34.90
N ARG A 530 -10.24 -18.51 -35.88
CA ARG A 530 -10.55 -19.94 -36.04
C ARG A 530 -9.61 -20.68 -37.01
N VAL A 531 -8.62 -19.99 -37.57
CA VAL A 531 -7.71 -20.57 -38.56
C VAL A 531 -6.90 -21.70 -37.94
N GLU A 532 -6.31 -21.47 -36.76
CA GLU A 532 -5.51 -22.46 -36.03
C GLU A 532 -6.29 -23.76 -35.80
N GLU A 533 -7.49 -23.68 -35.21
CA GLU A 533 -8.34 -24.85 -34.97
C GLU A 533 -8.64 -25.65 -36.25
N LYS A 534 -8.83 -24.96 -37.39
CA LYS A 534 -9.15 -25.58 -38.68
C LYS A 534 -7.93 -26.20 -39.35
N VAL A 535 -6.77 -25.54 -39.28
CA VAL A 535 -5.51 -26.10 -39.75
C VAL A 535 -5.21 -27.38 -38.99
N ASP A 536 -5.31 -27.37 -37.66
CA ASP A 536 -5.03 -28.53 -36.82
C ASP A 536 -5.94 -29.71 -37.13
N TYR A 537 -7.24 -29.43 -37.25
CA TYR A 537 -8.23 -30.43 -37.60
C TYR A 537 -7.98 -31.06 -38.98
N ILE A 538 -7.71 -30.26 -40.01
CA ILE A 538 -7.56 -30.74 -41.39
C ILE A 538 -6.21 -31.43 -41.62
N MET A 539 -5.16 -30.94 -40.98
CA MET A 539 -3.82 -31.53 -41.10
C MET A 539 -3.69 -32.82 -40.27
N GLY A 540 -4.74 -33.23 -39.54
CA GLY A 540 -4.71 -34.41 -38.68
C GLY A 540 -3.73 -34.25 -37.51
N GLU A 541 -3.38 -33.00 -37.18
CA GLU A 541 -2.44 -32.66 -36.13
C GLU A 541 -3.18 -32.76 -34.79
N VAL A 542 -3.07 -33.92 -34.14
CA VAL A 542 -3.44 -34.06 -32.73
C VAL A 542 -2.63 -33.04 -31.95
N ARG A 543 -3.30 -32.11 -31.24
CA ARG A 543 -2.71 -31.12 -30.32
C ARG A 543 -1.44 -31.70 -29.68
N LYS A 544 -0.32 -31.01 -29.87
CA LYS A 544 1.04 -31.38 -29.46
C LYS A 544 1.04 -32.40 -28.31
N LYS A 545 1.51 -33.62 -28.61
CA LYS A 545 1.75 -34.71 -27.65
C LYS A 545 2.37 -34.13 -26.37
N PHE A 546 1.91 -34.59 -25.20
CA PHE A 546 2.59 -34.35 -23.93
C PHE A 546 4.10 -34.53 -24.12
N GLN A 547 4.88 -33.58 -23.62
CA GLN A 547 6.33 -33.74 -23.60
C GLN A 547 6.64 -35.02 -22.83
N ARG A 548 7.52 -35.87 -23.38
CA ARG A 548 7.86 -37.14 -22.74
C ARG A 548 8.69 -36.88 -21.49
N ALA A 549 8.37 -37.58 -20.40
CA ALA A 549 9.05 -37.43 -19.11
C ALA A 549 10.18 -38.46 -18.95
N TYR A 550 11.36 -38.00 -18.54
CA TYR A 550 12.48 -38.88 -18.17
C TYR A 550 12.63 -38.90 -16.65
N PRO A 551 12.78 -40.08 -16.00
CA PRO A 551 12.97 -40.14 -14.56
C PRO A 551 14.23 -39.39 -14.10
N PRO A 552 14.21 -38.68 -12.95
CA PRO A 552 13.04 -38.49 -12.11
C PRO A 552 12.14 -37.37 -12.66
N SER A 553 10.84 -37.64 -12.69
CA SER A 553 9.85 -36.72 -13.27
C SER A 553 8.52 -36.80 -12.53
N ALA A 554 7.78 -35.70 -12.55
CA ALA A 554 6.45 -35.59 -12.00
C ALA A 554 5.53 -34.74 -12.89
N GLN A 555 4.25 -35.10 -12.98
CA GLN A 555 3.26 -34.45 -13.84
C GLN A 555 1.89 -34.39 -13.14
N ILE A 556 1.27 -33.22 -13.12
CA ILE A 556 -0.12 -33.06 -12.69
C ILE A 556 -1.04 -33.31 -13.89
N HIS A 557 -2.10 -34.09 -13.67
CA HIS A 557 -3.09 -34.48 -14.67
C HIS A 557 -4.48 -34.03 -14.27
N HIS A 558 -5.26 -33.58 -15.26
CA HIS A 558 -6.71 -33.41 -15.09
C HIS A 558 -7.43 -34.66 -15.61
N THR A 559 -8.24 -35.29 -14.77
CA THR A 559 -8.90 -36.57 -15.09
C THR A 559 -10.02 -36.47 -16.15
N GLY A 560 -10.37 -35.24 -16.55
CA GLY A 560 -11.48 -34.93 -17.46
C GLY A 560 -12.85 -34.83 -16.79
N LYS A 561 -12.93 -35.06 -15.46
CA LYS A 561 -14.17 -35.00 -14.66
C LYS A 561 -14.14 -33.94 -13.55
N GLY A 562 -13.31 -32.90 -13.69
CA GLY A 562 -13.16 -31.86 -12.67
C GLY A 562 -12.29 -32.28 -11.46
N HIS A 563 -11.45 -33.30 -11.63
CA HIS A 563 -10.56 -33.82 -10.58
C HIS A 563 -9.11 -33.84 -11.05
N TRP A 564 -8.17 -33.57 -10.15
CA TRP A 564 -6.74 -33.45 -10.41
C TRP A 564 -5.95 -34.53 -9.66
N VAL A 565 -4.96 -35.12 -10.33
CA VAL A 565 -4.10 -36.17 -9.77
C VAL A 565 -2.65 -35.91 -10.14
N LEU A 566 -1.72 -36.36 -9.30
CA LEU A 566 -0.28 -36.23 -9.53
C LEU A 566 0.30 -37.58 -9.94
N SER A 567 1.09 -37.64 -11.00
CA SER A 567 1.92 -38.80 -11.31
C SER A 567 3.40 -38.48 -11.10
N TYR A 568 4.20 -39.48 -10.73
CA TYR A 568 5.65 -39.35 -10.74
C TYR A 568 6.34 -40.68 -11.05
N LYS A 569 7.58 -40.60 -11.51
CA LYS A 569 8.46 -41.75 -11.75
C LYS A 569 9.87 -41.41 -11.25
N SER A 570 10.39 -42.22 -10.33
CA SER A 570 11.77 -42.10 -9.81
C SER A 570 12.77 -42.85 -10.70
N VAL A 571 14.06 -42.51 -10.59
CA VAL A 571 15.15 -43.12 -11.36
C VAL A 571 15.23 -44.64 -11.14
N ASP A 572 14.96 -45.09 -9.91
CA ASP A 572 15.16 -46.49 -9.49
C ASP A 572 13.92 -47.36 -9.68
N SER A 573 12.80 -46.81 -10.18
CA SER A 573 11.54 -47.54 -10.32
C SER A 573 11.08 -47.65 -11.78
N GLN A 574 10.71 -48.86 -12.18
CA GLN A 574 10.10 -49.08 -13.49
C GLN A 574 8.61 -48.67 -13.53
N SER A 575 7.96 -48.56 -12.38
CA SER A 575 6.54 -48.22 -12.26
C SER A 575 6.30 -46.71 -12.20
N VAL A 576 5.15 -46.28 -12.73
CA VAL A 576 4.64 -44.90 -12.55
C VAL A 576 3.76 -44.89 -11.30
N TYR A 577 4.02 -43.96 -10.38
CA TYR A 577 3.19 -43.77 -9.19
C TYR A 577 2.14 -42.72 -9.48
N LEU A 578 0.88 -43.00 -9.15
CA LEU A 578 -0.25 -42.09 -9.30
C LEU A 578 -0.85 -41.79 -7.92
N ILE A 579 -0.80 -40.51 -7.54
CA ILE A 579 -1.24 -39.96 -6.28
C ILE A 579 -2.61 -39.30 -6.48
N ASP A 580 -3.60 -39.82 -5.77
CA ASP A 580 -4.99 -39.38 -5.86
C ASP A 580 -5.55 -39.17 -4.45
N SER A 581 -5.88 -37.92 -4.13
CA SER A 581 -6.39 -37.51 -2.81
C SER A 581 -7.86 -37.82 -2.58
N MET A 582 -8.60 -38.29 -3.60
CA MET A 582 -10.04 -38.57 -3.52
C MET A 582 -10.40 -40.04 -3.65
N ARG A 583 -9.42 -40.95 -3.74
CA ARG A 583 -9.66 -42.34 -4.11
C ARG A 583 -9.68 -43.34 -2.98
N SER A 584 -10.75 -44.15 -3.00
CA SER A 584 -10.76 -45.51 -2.46
C SER A 584 -10.03 -46.46 -3.43
N SER A 585 -9.29 -47.43 -2.93
CA SER A 585 -8.28 -48.23 -3.66
C SER A 585 -8.77 -49.16 -4.80
N ARG A 586 -9.94 -48.92 -5.41
CA ARG A 586 -10.60 -49.89 -6.32
C ARG A 586 -11.26 -49.37 -7.60
N GLU A 587 -11.23 -48.07 -7.93
CA GLU A 587 -11.82 -47.63 -9.20
C GLU A 587 -10.84 -47.77 -10.39
N ALA A 588 -11.38 -47.99 -11.60
CA ALA A 588 -10.61 -48.03 -12.85
C ALA A 588 -10.20 -46.61 -13.29
N LEU A 589 -8.98 -46.42 -13.83
CA LEU A 589 -8.50 -45.11 -14.32
C LEU A 589 -9.41 -44.58 -15.43
N SER A 590 -9.69 -43.26 -15.47
CA SER A 590 -10.51 -42.71 -16.56
C SER A 590 -9.81 -42.87 -17.91
N PRO A 591 -10.54 -43.05 -19.03
CA PRO A 591 -9.93 -43.13 -20.36
C PRO A 591 -9.03 -41.93 -20.68
N SER A 592 -9.45 -40.73 -20.26
CA SER A 592 -8.65 -39.50 -20.40
C SER A 592 -7.32 -39.60 -19.64
N LEU A 593 -7.34 -40.06 -18.39
CA LEU A 593 -6.13 -40.20 -17.58
C LEU A 593 -5.19 -41.28 -18.14
N GLN A 594 -5.73 -42.40 -18.64
CA GLN A 594 -4.94 -43.46 -19.28
C GLN A 594 -4.16 -42.94 -20.50
N ILE A 595 -4.82 -42.16 -21.36
CA ILE A 595 -4.19 -41.55 -22.54
C ILE A 595 -3.07 -40.60 -22.12
N GLN A 596 -3.30 -39.79 -21.08
CA GLN A 596 -2.30 -38.84 -20.58
C GLN A 596 -1.07 -39.57 -20.00
N LEU A 597 -1.27 -40.60 -19.19
CA LEU A 597 -0.16 -41.37 -18.60
C LEU A 597 0.65 -42.12 -19.66
N ALA A 598 -0.03 -42.72 -20.64
CA ALA A 598 0.63 -43.38 -21.77
C ALA A 598 1.45 -42.38 -22.60
N ALA A 599 0.92 -41.16 -22.83
CA ALA A 599 1.62 -40.13 -23.59
C ALA A 599 2.88 -39.59 -22.86
N VAL A 600 2.83 -39.48 -21.54
CA VAL A 600 3.93 -38.92 -20.72
C VAL A 600 5.03 -39.96 -20.45
N TYR A 601 4.67 -41.21 -20.11
CA TYR A 601 5.62 -42.22 -19.58
C TYR A 601 5.82 -43.47 -20.45
N GLY A 602 5.10 -43.62 -21.57
CA GLY A 602 5.15 -44.81 -22.44
C GLY A 602 6.43 -44.93 -23.25
N HIS A 603 7.56 -45.22 -22.58
CA HIS A 603 8.89 -45.27 -23.21
C HIS A 603 9.19 -46.56 -24.00
N THR A 604 8.78 -47.75 -23.53
CA THR A 604 9.38 -49.00 -24.05
C THR A 604 8.49 -50.26 -24.12
N ASP A 605 7.31 -50.31 -23.50
CA ASP A 605 6.48 -51.53 -23.47
C ASP A 605 5.02 -51.23 -23.82
N ASN A 606 4.32 -52.23 -24.40
CA ASN A 606 2.87 -52.16 -24.66
C ASN A 606 2.01 -52.08 -23.37
N LEU A 607 2.62 -52.17 -22.18
CA LEU A 607 1.95 -52.16 -20.87
C LEU A 607 2.68 -51.22 -19.89
N LEU A 608 2.03 -50.13 -19.49
CA LEU A 608 2.52 -49.20 -18.46
C LEU A 608 2.07 -49.69 -17.07
N ASN A 609 3.00 -49.99 -16.17
CA ASN A 609 2.67 -50.42 -14.82
C ASN A 609 2.44 -49.21 -13.90
N ILE A 610 1.22 -49.07 -13.38
CA ILE A 610 0.79 -47.93 -12.56
C ILE A 610 0.57 -48.40 -11.12
N ASN A 611 1.30 -47.82 -10.17
CA ASN A 611 1.15 -48.07 -8.75
C ASN A 611 0.41 -46.89 -8.09
N MET A 612 -0.63 -47.17 -7.32
CA MET A 612 -1.44 -46.16 -6.62
C MET A 612 -1.28 -46.34 -5.11
N PRO A 613 -0.30 -45.68 -4.47
CA PRO A 613 -0.08 -45.82 -3.04
C PRO A 613 -1.22 -45.17 -2.24
N PHE A 614 -1.48 -45.69 -1.04
CA PHE A 614 -2.41 -45.07 -0.12
C PHE A 614 -1.81 -43.80 0.47
N ILE A 615 -2.47 -42.67 0.24
CA ILE A 615 -2.06 -41.34 0.72
C ILE A 615 -3.18 -40.66 1.50
N GLN A 616 -2.86 -39.53 2.13
CA GLN A 616 -3.83 -38.72 2.85
C GLN A 616 -5.01 -38.34 1.95
N GLN A 617 -6.21 -38.75 2.36
CA GLN A 617 -7.45 -38.52 1.62
C GLN A 617 -8.12 -37.22 2.07
N GLN A 618 -8.67 -36.47 1.12
CA GLN A 618 -9.55 -35.33 1.40
C GLN A 618 -11.02 -35.75 1.43
N ARG A 619 -11.85 -34.98 2.15
CA ARG A 619 -13.30 -35.28 2.30
C ARG A 619 -14.20 -34.51 1.34
N ASN A 620 -13.64 -33.63 0.51
CA ASN A 620 -14.37 -32.79 -0.45
C ASN A 620 -13.72 -32.87 -1.85
N SER A 621 -14.42 -32.42 -2.89
CA SER A 621 -13.90 -32.43 -4.27
C SER A 621 -13.19 -31.13 -4.70
N VAL A 622 -13.09 -30.15 -3.80
CA VAL A 622 -12.68 -28.77 -4.14
C VAL A 622 -11.16 -28.60 -4.02
N ASP A 623 -10.52 -29.36 -3.14
CA ASP A 623 -9.12 -29.15 -2.76
C ASP A 623 -8.12 -30.06 -3.51
N CYS A 624 -8.58 -30.83 -4.51
CA CYS A 624 -7.74 -31.84 -5.19
C CYS A 624 -6.51 -31.23 -5.88
N GLY A 625 -6.63 -30.03 -6.46
CA GLY A 625 -5.50 -29.31 -7.07
C GLY A 625 -4.47 -28.85 -6.04
N VAL A 626 -4.91 -28.34 -4.89
CA VAL A 626 -4.02 -27.88 -3.81
C VAL A 626 -3.25 -29.07 -3.22
N MET A 627 -3.91 -30.20 -3.03
CA MET A 627 -3.27 -31.44 -2.59
C MET A 627 -2.21 -31.93 -3.60
N CYS A 628 -2.49 -31.88 -4.91
CA CYS A 628 -1.51 -32.24 -5.94
C CYS A 628 -0.24 -31.38 -5.87
N ILE A 629 -0.39 -30.07 -5.62
CA ILE A 629 0.74 -29.15 -5.45
C ILE A 629 1.52 -29.48 -4.17
N ALA A 630 0.84 -29.75 -3.06
CA ALA A 630 1.47 -30.11 -1.80
C ALA A 630 2.30 -31.41 -1.91
N PHE A 631 1.74 -32.46 -2.52
CA PHE A 631 2.47 -33.71 -2.77
C PHE A 631 3.65 -33.53 -3.72
N LEU A 632 3.50 -32.66 -4.72
CA LEU A 632 4.60 -32.34 -5.64
C LEU A 632 5.74 -31.63 -4.92
N VAL A 633 5.45 -30.65 -4.05
CA VAL A 633 6.45 -29.97 -3.23
C VAL A 633 7.17 -30.96 -2.32
N GLU A 634 6.44 -31.84 -1.63
CA GLU A 634 7.02 -32.86 -0.77
C GLU A 634 7.96 -33.82 -1.54
N PHE A 635 7.58 -34.21 -2.77
CA PHE A 635 8.43 -35.02 -3.64
C PHE A 635 9.70 -34.27 -4.05
N CYS A 636 9.57 -33.00 -4.45
CA CYS A 636 10.71 -32.17 -4.86
C CYS A 636 11.68 -31.82 -3.72
N GLU A 637 11.21 -31.71 -2.48
CA GLU A 637 12.10 -31.50 -1.34
C GLU A 637 12.93 -32.75 -1.00
N LYS A 638 12.43 -33.94 -1.33
CA LYS A 638 13.12 -35.21 -1.08
C LYS A 638 14.12 -35.60 -2.19
N ASP A 639 13.88 -35.22 -3.44
CA ASP A 639 14.73 -35.56 -4.59
C ASP A 639 15.28 -34.31 -5.31
N THR A 640 16.59 -34.07 -5.21
CA THR A 640 17.23 -32.80 -5.62
C THR A 640 17.38 -32.57 -7.14
N LYS A 641 16.85 -33.43 -8.01
CA LYS A 641 17.00 -33.31 -9.49
C LYS A 641 15.76 -33.72 -10.30
N VAL A 642 14.58 -33.20 -10.01
CA VAL A 642 13.36 -33.49 -10.78
C VAL A 642 13.29 -32.67 -12.06
N SER A 643 13.00 -33.32 -13.20
CA SER A 643 12.68 -32.63 -14.46
C SER A 643 11.21 -32.22 -14.49
N PHE A 644 10.93 -30.93 -14.74
CA PHE A 644 9.56 -30.40 -14.83
C PHE A 644 9.08 -30.34 -16.27
N LEU A 645 7.86 -30.81 -16.49
CA LEU A 645 7.13 -30.61 -17.73
C LEU A 645 5.93 -29.71 -17.43
N LEU A 646 6.00 -28.47 -17.87
CA LEU A 646 4.86 -27.56 -17.89
C LEU A 646 4.39 -27.45 -19.34
N THR A 647 3.19 -27.91 -19.62
CA THR A 647 2.50 -27.60 -20.89
C THR A 647 1.30 -26.70 -20.61
N SER A 648 1.12 -25.74 -21.50
CA SER A 648 -0.01 -24.81 -21.57
C SER A 648 -1.36 -25.54 -21.49
N ILE A 649 -2.24 -25.05 -20.62
CA ILE A 649 -3.66 -25.42 -20.54
C ILE A 649 -4.37 -25.05 -21.83
#